data_AF-A0A199V3T8-F1
#
_entry.id   AF-A0A199V3T8-F1
#
_cell.length_a   1.000
_cell.length_b   1.000
_cell.length_c   1.000
_cell.angle_alpha   90.00
_cell.angle_beta   90.00
_cell.angle_gamma   90.00
#
_symmetry.space_group_name_H-M   'P 1'
#
loop_
_entity.id
_entity.type
_entity.pdbx_description
1 polymer ?
#
loop_
_entity_poly.entity_id
_entity_poly.type
_entity_poly.pdbx_seq_one_letter_code
_entity_poly.pdbx_strand_id
1 'polypeptide(L)'
;MCLATKFLAMAIVAPPIISFLFFVYSICFASVRGNPNYGDALEKSILFFQGQRSGRLPPDQQIKWRSNSGLSDGSAANVDLTGGYYDAGDNVKFGFPMAFTTTMLSWGVVEFGGRMGGAAGPARLAAARAAGGDAEPGRVVRGRGDPGADHRCWERAEDMDTPRSVYAVSAAAPGSDVAGETAAALAAAALALRGAGAAYARRLIAAAERVMALAVRYQGKYSDALGGAVCPYYCSYSGYNDELLWGAAWLYKATNNASYLSYLRSLGANDITDIFSWDNKFAGARVLLSRVLVMLILQKSLVDKDKSFQPFRYQAEDFMCRIGGDLTCYRWFDVQTKFCKSPICYIHKFLAHYLCQYMISSNHTFTCGNTLVTPKTLRALAKKQVDYILGENPLKMSYMVGYGTHFPQRIHHRGSSLPSLASHLGHIGCQAGFQYFMSSNPNPNILTGAVVGGPNQNDAFSDDRSDYSRSEPATYINAPLVGTLAYLAGSYGFAAVGVSGTPDYRDALTKSLVFFEGQRSGKLPPGQTLNWRGDSGLSDGSAEHVDLTGGYYDAGDNIKFGFPMAFTTTMLAWSVLEFGRQMPKELDHAREAVRWGTDYLLKASSALPDALYVQVGNPNEEHKCWERAGDMSTSRPVYKVTSSNPGSDIAAETAAALAAASLVFRHADVHYSNKLKETAVKAFAFADKYRGSYSDSLSSVDELLWGAAWLYKATKNSSYLSYAKSLGINSDSDSFSWDNKIPGACVLLSRDYLVQKNEEASEFREQAERFMCSVLPNSSSMSVKYTPGGLLYKMNGSNMQYVTTTSFLLSVYSKYLKASKQTFKCDNLVVTPAQLRVLVKKQVDYILGENPRGMSYMVGYGENFPRRIHHRDSSIPTIRVSAEAVGCDGGFPFLYSDKPNPNILTGAVVGGPDENDNFADDRNNYAESEPAIYINAPLVGALSYLAANFQH
;
A
#
# COMPACT_ATOMS: atom_id res chain seq x y z
N MET A 1 -49.30 -45.54 -1.54
CA MET A 1 -48.93 -46.84 -2.15
C MET A 1 -48.18 -46.56 -3.45
N CYS A 2 -47.24 -47.42 -3.83
CA CYS A 2 -46.55 -47.34 -5.13
C CYS A 2 -47.43 -47.86 -6.29
N LEU A 3 -46.94 -47.69 -7.54
CA LEU A 3 -47.48 -48.19 -8.82
C LEU A 3 -48.81 -47.51 -9.27
N ALA A 4 -49.12 -47.29 -10.56
CA ALA A 4 -48.40 -47.31 -11.85
C ALA A 4 -49.23 -46.46 -12.88
N THR A 5 -49.03 -46.34 -14.21
CA THR A 5 -48.25 -47.09 -15.22
C THR A 5 -47.88 -46.21 -16.43
N LYS A 6 -47.02 -46.72 -17.32
CA LYS A 6 -46.74 -46.28 -18.70
C LYS A 6 -47.98 -46.39 -19.63
N PHE A 7 -47.96 -45.75 -20.81
CA PHE A 7 -47.96 -46.34 -22.18
C PHE A 7 -47.49 -45.21 -23.16
N LEU A 8 -46.40 -45.32 -23.95
CA LEU A 8 -46.20 -46.01 -25.26
C LEU A 8 -46.92 -45.31 -26.45
N ALA A 9 -46.40 -45.23 -27.69
CA ALA A 9 -45.12 -45.67 -28.30
C ALA A 9 -44.91 -45.08 -29.73
N MET A 10 -43.78 -45.50 -30.37
CA MET A 10 -43.47 -45.52 -31.82
C MET A 10 -42.99 -44.23 -32.51
N ALA A 11 -42.00 -44.24 -33.42
CA ALA A 11 -41.03 -45.30 -33.81
C ALA A 11 -39.84 -44.75 -34.66
N ILE A 12 -38.64 -45.33 -34.50
CA ILE A 12 -37.63 -45.76 -35.54
C ILE A 12 -37.27 -44.72 -36.65
N VAL A 13 -36.02 -44.22 -36.83
CA VAL A 13 -34.74 -44.88 -37.25
C VAL A 13 -33.51 -44.06 -36.73
N ALA A 14 -32.32 -44.68 -36.67
CA ALA A 14 -31.02 -44.08 -36.28
C ALA A 14 -29.90 -44.59 -37.24
N PRO A 15 -28.59 -44.24 -37.10
CA PRO A 15 -27.86 -42.96 -36.85
C PRO A 15 -26.77 -42.77 -37.99
N PRO A 16 -25.56 -42.13 -37.85
CA PRO A 16 -24.95 -41.36 -36.75
C PRO A 16 -24.15 -40.06 -37.12
N ILE A 17 -23.53 -39.48 -36.08
CA ILE A 17 -22.32 -38.61 -36.08
C ILE A 17 -22.49 -37.07 -35.98
N ILE A 18 -22.58 -36.61 -34.72
CA ILE A 18 -21.72 -35.61 -34.02
C ILE A 18 -21.69 -34.13 -34.46
N SER A 19 -21.78 -33.26 -33.44
CA SER A 19 -21.41 -31.82 -33.37
C SER A 19 -22.23 -30.78 -34.15
N PHE A 20 -23.13 -30.09 -33.44
CA PHE A 20 -22.97 -28.67 -33.05
C PHE A 20 -24.09 -28.25 -32.07
N LEU A 21 -23.89 -27.15 -31.33
CA LEU A 21 -24.90 -26.39 -30.58
C LEU A 21 -25.65 -27.08 -29.41
N PHE A 22 -25.07 -27.01 -28.21
CA PHE A 22 -25.81 -26.66 -26.99
C PHE A 22 -24.95 -25.75 -26.11
N PHE A 23 -25.00 -24.46 -26.42
CA PHE A 23 -24.48 -23.38 -25.57
C PHE A 23 -25.67 -22.57 -25.07
N VAL A 24 -25.55 -21.94 -23.89
CA VAL A 24 -26.59 -21.11 -23.25
C VAL A 24 -27.82 -21.87 -22.69
N TYR A 25 -27.70 -22.42 -21.48
CA TYR A 25 -28.48 -21.98 -20.30
C TYR A 25 -28.04 -22.75 -19.04
N SER A 26 -27.00 -22.24 -18.36
CA SER A 26 -26.64 -22.63 -16.99
C SER A 26 -25.73 -21.57 -16.39
N ILE A 27 -26.29 -20.36 -16.20
CA ILE A 27 -25.68 -19.37 -15.32
C ILE A 27 -25.98 -19.84 -13.89
N CYS A 28 -25.14 -20.72 -13.38
CA CYS A 28 -25.08 -20.98 -11.95
C CYS A 28 -24.68 -19.68 -11.25
N PHE A 29 -25.56 -19.15 -10.40
CA PHE A 29 -25.24 -18.07 -9.48
C PHE A 29 -24.20 -18.56 -8.47
N ALA A 30 -22.92 -18.46 -8.82
CA ALA A 30 -21.83 -18.64 -7.88
C ALA A 30 -21.85 -17.46 -6.90
N SER A 31 -22.32 -17.69 -5.67
CA SER A 31 -22.25 -16.71 -4.59
C SER A 31 -20.80 -16.59 -4.11
N VAL A 32 -20.05 -15.69 -4.77
CA VAL A 32 -18.70 -15.33 -4.36
C VAL A 32 -18.77 -14.60 -3.02
N ARG A 33 -18.55 -15.31 -1.91
CA ARG A 33 -18.25 -14.70 -0.60
C ARG A 33 -16.84 -14.11 -0.60
N GLY A 34 -16.65 -13.02 -1.35
CA GLY A 34 -15.49 -12.15 -1.21
C GLY A 34 -15.71 -11.20 -0.02
N ASN A 35 -14.68 -10.97 0.80
CA ASN A 35 -14.75 -9.85 1.75
C ASN A 35 -14.85 -8.53 0.96
N PRO A 36 -15.63 -7.53 1.44
CA PRO A 36 -15.64 -6.20 0.84
C PRO A 36 -14.24 -5.59 0.77
N ASN A 37 -13.90 -4.97 -0.36
CA ASN A 37 -12.70 -4.16 -0.49
C ASN A 37 -12.89 -2.84 0.30
N TYR A 38 -12.26 -2.75 1.48
CA TYR A 38 -12.33 -1.56 2.34
C TYR A 38 -11.49 -0.39 1.84
N GLY A 39 -10.45 -0.63 1.02
CA GLY A 39 -9.63 0.44 0.43
C GLY A 39 -10.43 1.22 -0.62
N ASP A 40 -11.11 0.49 -1.52
CA ASP A 40 -12.04 1.08 -2.49
C ASP A 40 -13.21 1.83 -1.80
N ALA A 41 -13.76 1.24 -0.73
CA ALA A 41 -14.79 1.91 0.07
C ALA A 41 -14.24 3.18 0.76
N LEU A 42 -12.99 3.17 1.24
CA LEU A 42 -12.35 4.32 1.88
C LEU A 42 -12.18 5.48 0.89
N GLU A 43 -11.59 5.22 -0.29
CA GLU A 43 -11.40 6.23 -1.32
C GLU A 43 -12.74 6.83 -1.77
N LYS A 44 -13.74 5.98 -2.03
CA LYS A 44 -15.11 6.43 -2.34
C LYS A 44 -15.70 7.27 -1.20
N SER A 45 -15.58 6.83 0.05
CA SER A 45 -16.12 7.57 1.21
C SER A 45 -15.51 8.97 1.37
N ILE A 46 -14.28 9.20 0.88
CA ILE A 46 -13.63 10.51 0.84
C ILE A 46 -14.03 11.31 -0.41
N LEU A 47 -14.24 10.64 -1.54
CA LEU A 47 -14.74 11.25 -2.78
C LEU A 47 -16.12 11.93 -2.59
N PHE A 48 -16.99 11.33 -1.77
CA PHE A 48 -18.28 11.93 -1.37
C PHE A 48 -18.15 13.39 -0.90
N PHE A 49 -17.15 13.71 -0.07
CA PHE A 49 -16.96 15.07 0.42
C PHE A 49 -16.64 16.07 -0.68
N GLN A 50 -16.15 15.64 -1.85
CA GLN A 50 -16.00 16.52 -3.02
C GLN A 50 -17.36 16.93 -3.59
N GLY A 51 -18.33 16.02 -3.61
CA GLY A 51 -19.71 16.26 -4.03
C GLY A 51 -20.47 17.24 -3.13
N GLN A 52 -20.07 17.35 -1.86
CA GLN A 52 -20.67 18.26 -0.87
C GLN A 52 -20.02 19.66 -0.83
N ARG A 53 -18.95 19.91 -1.60
CA ARG A 53 -18.22 21.18 -1.52
C ARG A 53 -19.06 22.38 -1.93
N SER A 54 -18.70 23.50 -1.31
CA SER A 54 -19.20 24.83 -1.61
C SER A 54 -18.05 25.83 -1.74
N GLY A 55 -18.36 27.08 -2.09
CA GLY A 55 -17.36 28.08 -2.43
C GLY A 55 -16.69 27.78 -3.77
N ARG A 56 -15.45 28.23 -3.94
CA ARG A 56 -14.65 27.91 -5.12
C ARG A 56 -14.16 26.46 -5.05
N LEU A 57 -14.39 25.70 -6.12
CA LEU A 57 -13.97 24.31 -6.26
C LEU A 57 -12.56 24.22 -6.84
N PRO A 58 -11.71 23.28 -6.37
CA PRO A 58 -10.40 23.04 -6.96
C PRO A 58 -10.49 22.46 -8.38
N PRO A 59 -9.59 22.83 -9.31
CA PRO A 59 -9.63 22.34 -10.70
C PRO A 59 -9.34 20.83 -10.83
N ASP A 60 -8.57 20.29 -9.87
CA ASP A 60 -8.20 18.88 -9.70
C ASP A 60 -9.31 18.03 -9.06
N GLN A 61 -10.45 18.62 -8.70
CA GLN A 61 -11.59 17.88 -8.14
C GLN A 61 -12.08 16.78 -9.11
N GLN A 62 -12.30 15.56 -8.58
CA GLN A 62 -12.73 14.40 -9.35
C GLN A 62 -14.22 14.43 -9.68
N ILE A 63 -15.08 14.91 -8.76
CA ILE A 63 -16.50 15.15 -9.03
C ILE A 63 -16.65 16.33 -10.00
N LYS A 64 -16.93 16.02 -11.27
CA LYS A 64 -17.05 17.00 -12.39
C LYS A 64 -18.46 17.56 -12.61
N TRP A 65 -19.49 16.99 -11.99
CA TRP A 65 -20.89 17.42 -12.16
C TRP A 65 -21.30 18.57 -11.19
N ARG A 66 -20.42 18.95 -10.26
CA ARG A 66 -20.55 20.16 -9.40
C ARG A 66 -19.75 21.33 -9.98
N SER A 67 -20.15 22.56 -9.65
CA SER A 67 -19.39 23.79 -9.95
C SER A 67 -19.32 24.71 -8.73
N ASN A 68 -18.70 25.88 -8.90
CA ASN A 68 -18.59 26.90 -7.87
C ASN A 68 -19.98 27.34 -7.38
N SER A 69 -20.19 27.41 -6.06
CA SER A 69 -21.49 27.75 -5.46
C SER A 69 -21.32 28.60 -4.20
N GLY A 70 -22.29 29.46 -3.88
CA GLY A 70 -22.27 30.25 -2.64
C GLY A 70 -21.03 31.16 -2.52
N LEU A 71 -20.66 31.84 -3.61
CA LEU A 71 -19.46 32.70 -3.67
C LEU A 71 -19.61 34.04 -2.94
N SER A 72 -20.84 34.45 -2.62
CA SER A 72 -21.19 35.64 -1.84
C SER A 72 -21.51 35.33 -0.38
N ASP A 73 -21.33 34.09 0.06
CA ASP A 73 -21.67 33.61 1.39
C ASP A 73 -20.97 34.40 2.52
N GLY A 74 -21.75 35.11 3.34
CA GLY A 74 -21.25 35.91 4.47
C GLY A 74 -21.11 37.41 4.20
N SER A 75 -21.12 37.83 2.93
CA SER A 75 -21.01 39.24 2.50
C SER A 75 -22.00 40.18 3.21
N ALA A 76 -23.27 39.78 3.33
CA ALA A 76 -24.31 40.54 4.04
C ALA A 76 -24.05 40.75 5.54
N ALA A 77 -23.11 40.00 6.13
CA ALA A 77 -22.66 40.13 7.52
C ALA A 77 -21.21 40.63 7.64
N ASN A 78 -20.62 41.12 6.53
CA ASN A 78 -19.24 41.58 6.42
C ASN A 78 -18.18 40.58 6.89
N VAL A 79 -18.36 39.30 6.54
CA VAL A 79 -17.43 38.20 6.83
C VAL A 79 -17.26 37.30 5.61
N ASP A 80 -16.05 36.81 5.33
CA ASP A 80 -15.87 35.72 4.36
C ASP A 80 -16.22 34.41 5.04
N LEU A 81 -17.22 33.72 4.51
CA LEU A 81 -17.58 32.38 4.95
C LEU A 81 -17.67 31.41 3.76
N THR A 82 -17.10 31.77 2.60
CA THR A 82 -17.07 30.92 1.42
C THR A 82 -16.33 29.61 1.71
N GLY A 83 -16.70 28.53 1.03
CA GLY A 83 -16.19 27.20 1.37
C GLY A 83 -17.00 26.48 2.46
N GLY A 84 -16.43 25.39 2.99
CA GLY A 84 -17.14 24.38 3.78
C GLY A 84 -17.96 23.40 2.92
N TYR A 85 -18.83 22.64 3.57
CA TYR A 85 -19.73 21.65 2.95
C TYR A 85 -21.20 22.05 3.06
N TYR A 86 -22.01 21.54 2.13
CA TYR A 86 -23.45 21.38 2.36
C TYR A 86 -23.72 20.03 3.02
N ASP A 87 -24.77 19.97 3.83
CA ASP A 87 -25.17 18.76 4.56
C ASP A 87 -26.53 18.26 4.07
N ALA A 88 -26.87 16.98 4.31
CA ALA A 88 -28.16 16.36 3.95
C ALA A 88 -28.64 16.48 2.48
N GLY A 89 -27.85 17.06 1.57
CA GLY A 89 -28.28 17.38 0.21
C GLY A 89 -29.03 18.70 0.06
N ASP A 90 -29.09 19.51 1.11
CA ASP A 90 -29.51 20.91 1.12
C ASP A 90 -28.51 21.83 0.43
N ASN A 91 -28.88 23.10 0.24
CA ASN A 91 -27.96 24.20 -0.08
C ASN A 91 -27.62 25.05 1.18
N VAL A 92 -27.99 24.57 2.37
CA VAL A 92 -27.72 25.17 3.69
C VAL A 92 -26.43 24.61 4.29
N LYS A 93 -25.77 25.42 5.13
CA LYS A 93 -24.58 25.03 5.89
C LYS A 93 -24.89 25.06 7.38
N PHE A 94 -25.19 23.90 7.95
CA PHE A 94 -25.43 23.73 9.38
C PHE A 94 -24.11 23.47 10.11
N GLY A 95 -23.65 24.44 10.90
CA GLY A 95 -22.32 24.37 11.50
C GLY A 95 -22.17 23.38 12.66
N PHE A 96 -23.24 22.93 13.30
CA PHE A 96 -23.17 21.92 14.35
C PHE A 96 -22.82 20.51 13.79
N PRO A 97 -23.58 19.93 12.83
CA PRO A 97 -23.18 18.69 12.18
C PRO A 97 -21.91 18.84 11.32
N MET A 98 -21.61 20.02 10.77
CA MET A 98 -20.34 20.26 10.06
C MET A 98 -19.13 20.28 11.01
N ALA A 99 -19.26 20.83 12.22
CA ALA A 99 -18.21 20.76 13.21
C ALA A 99 -17.98 19.30 13.63
N PHE A 100 -19.04 18.53 13.92
CA PHE A 100 -18.92 17.10 14.19
C PHE A 100 -18.25 16.32 13.04
N THR A 101 -18.65 16.60 11.79
CA THR A 101 -18.01 16.07 10.57
C THR A 101 -16.50 16.36 10.55
N THR A 102 -16.12 17.60 10.84
CA THR A 102 -14.72 18.04 10.92
C THR A 102 -13.97 17.24 11.97
N THR A 103 -14.55 17.09 13.16
CA THR A 103 -13.95 16.34 14.27
C THR A 103 -13.80 14.86 13.92
N MET A 104 -14.79 14.22 13.29
CA MET A 104 -14.73 12.81 12.90
C MET A 104 -13.71 12.54 11.78
N LEU A 105 -13.67 13.37 10.73
CA LEU A 105 -12.63 13.29 9.69
C LEU A 105 -11.24 13.46 10.29
N SER A 106 -11.07 14.47 11.14
CA SER A 106 -9.81 14.76 11.81
C SER A 106 -9.40 13.63 12.76
N TRP A 107 -10.34 13.05 13.51
CA TRP A 107 -10.07 11.93 14.42
C TRP A 107 -9.63 10.68 13.65
N GLY A 108 -10.30 10.38 12.53
CA GLY A 108 -9.88 9.32 11.61
C GLY A 108 -8.44 9.52 11.10
N VAL A 109 -8.08 10.74 10.70
CA VAL A 109 -6.72 11.07 10.25
C VAL A 109 -5.69 11.00 11.39
N VAL A 110 -6.02 11.50 12.58
CA VAL A 110 -5.13 11.48 13.76
C VAL A 110 -4.80 10.06 14.20
N GLU A 111 -5.76 9.13 14.12
CA GLU A 111 -5.60 7.76 14.63
C GLU A 111 -5.20 6.74 13.56
N PHE A 112 -5.68 6.93 12.33
CA PHE A 112 -5.52 5.97 11.24
C PHE A 112 -4.90 6.58 9.98
N GLY A 113 -4.41 7.84 10.02
CA GLY A 113 -3.79 8.49 8.87
C GLY A 113 -2.57 7.75 8.31
N GLY A 114 -1.80 7.05 9.15
CA GLY A 114 -0.71 6.16 8.70
C GLY A 114 -1.20 4.85 8.05
N ARG A 115 -2.50 4.52 8.20
CA ARG A 115 -3.17 3.36 7.59
C ARG A 115 -4.10 3.74 6.42
N MET A 116 -4.15 5.02 6.06
CA MET A 116 -5.00 5.52 4.96
C MET A 116 -4.31 5.44 3.58
N GLY A 117 -3.01 5.15 3.51
CA GLY A 117 -2.25 5.15 2.24
C GLY A 117 -2.42 6.47 1.47
N GLY A 118 -2.62 6.38 0.15
CA GLY A 118 -2.89 7.53 -0.72
C GLY A 118 -4.13 8.36 -0.33
N ALA A 119 -5.08 7.78 0.41
CA ALA A 119 -6.28 8.48 0.87
C ALA A 119 -5.99 9.48 2.03
N ALA A 120 -4.81 9.43 2.66
CA ALA A 120 -4.46 10.29 3.79
C ALA A 120 -4.40 11.80 3.43
N GLY A 121 -3.88 12.13 2.24
CA GLY A 121 -3.84 13.50 1.72
C GLY A 121 -5.24 14.07 1.47
N PRO A 122 -6.07 13.39 0.65
CA PRO A 122 -7.49 13.72 0.45
C PRO A 122 -8.28 13.84 1.75
N ALA A 123 -8.09 12.95 2.73
CA ALA A 123 -8.76 13.03 4.03
C ALA A 123 -8.33 14.27 4.85
N ARG A 124 -7.04 14.63 4.86
CA ARG A 124 -6.54 15.88 5.47
C ARG A 124 -7.15 17.11 4.79
N LEU A 125 -7.20 17.14 3.47
CA LEU A 125 -7.83 18.22 2.70
C LEU A 125 -9.34 18.31 2.99
N ALA A 126 -10.01 17.17 3.18
CA ALA A 126 -11.42 17.14 3.52
C ALA A 126 -11.69 17.73 4.91
N ALA A 127 -10.86 17.41 5.91
CA ALA A 127 -10.91 18.00 7.24
C ALA A 127 -10.56 19.50 7.23
N ALA A 128 -9.51 19.90 6.51
CA ALA A 128 -9.08 21.30 6.41
C ALA A 128 -10.17 22.21 5.81
N ARG A 129 -10.85 21.78 4.75
CA ARG A 129 -11.96 22.54 4.14
C ARG A 129 -13.19 22.64 5.06
N ALA A 130 -13.40 21.67 5.95
CA ALA A 130 -14.47 21.72 6.95
C ALA A 130 -14.15 22.71 8.09
N ALA A 131 -12.88 22.77 8.50
CA ALA A 131 -12.39 23.68 9.54
C ALA A 131 -12.30 25.16 9.09
N GLY A 132 -12.25 25.42 7.78
CA GLY A 132 -11.96 26.72 7.16
C GLY A 132 -13.02 27.82 7.25
N GLY A 133 -13.84 27.85 8.31
CA GLY A 133 -14.74 28.96 8.62
C GLY A 133 -14.28 29.68 9.88
N ASP A 134 -13.75 30.91 9.73
CA ASP A 134 -13.06 31.65 10.78
C ASP A 134 -13.93 31.93 12.03
N ALA A 135 -13.24 32.03 13.17
CA ALA A 135 -13.82 32.36 14.47
C ALA A 135 -13.31 33.74 14.93
N GLU A 136 -14.17 34.74 14.74
CA GLU A 136 -13.96 36.12 15.18
C GLU A 136 -13.95 36.24 16.71
N PRO A 137 -13.24 37.24 17.28
CA PRO A 137 -13.26 37.49 18.72
C PRO A 137 -14.69 37.77 19.23
N GLY A 138 -15.23 36.87 20.06
CA GLY A 138 -16.52 37.04 20.74
C GLY A 138 -17.77 36.61 19.97
N ARG A 139 -17.64 36.10 18.73
CA ARG A 139 -18.78 35.62 17.92
C ARG A 139 -18.41 34.38 17.10
N VAL A 140 -19.24 33.34 17.16
CA VAL A 140 -19.06 32.10 16.39
C VAL A 140 -20.11 32.02 15.30
N VAL A 141 -19.68 32.19 14.04
CA VAL A 141 -20.57 32.18 12.88
C VAL A 141 -20.57 30.80 12.23
N ARG A 142 -21.74 30.13 12.22
CA ARG A 142 -21.82 28.69 11.94
C ARG A 142 -23.07 28.25 11.16
N GLY A 143 -24.16 29.01 11.09
CA GLY A 143 -25.30 28.68 10.23
C GLY A 143 -25.37 29.58 9.00
N ARG A 144 -25.63 29.04 7.80
CA ARG A 144 -25.92 29.86 6.60
C ARG A 144 -26.90 29.28 5.59
N GLY A 145 -27.73 30.19 5.05
CA GLY A 145 -28.91 29.87 4.26
C GLY A 145 -30.13 29.82 5.16
N ASP A 146 -31.27 30.36 4.72
CA ASP A 146 -32.55 30.19 5.42
C ASP A 146 -33.05 28.75 5.22
N PRO A 147 -33.13 27.93 6.28
CA PRO A 147 -33.43 26.51 6.12
C PRO A 147 -34.87 26.26 5.70
N GLY A 148 -35.80 27.12 6.12
CA GLY A 148 -37.20 27.00 5.72
C GLY A 148 -37.40 27.33 4.24
N ALA A 149 -36.73 28.35 3.73
CA ALA A 149 -36.73 28.67 2.30
C ALA A 149 -36.06 27.56 1.50
N ASP A 150 -34.90 27.07 1.93
CA ASP A 150 -34.18 26.02 1.24
C ASP A 150 -34.98 24.71 1.18
N HIS A 151 -35.62 24.27 2.26
CA HIS A 151 -36.47 23.06 2.27
C HIS A 151 -37.77 23.20 1.47
N ARG A 152 -38.14 24.41 1.03
CA ARG A 152 -39.26 24.64 0.08
C ARG A 152 -38.80 24.66 -1.38
N CYS A 153 -37.51 24.46 -1.65
CA CYS A 153 -36.89 24.51 -2.96
C CYS A 153 -36.20 23.18 -3.31
N TRP A 154 -36.08 22.88 -4.60
CA TRP A 154 -35.33 21.72 -5.09
C TRP A 154 -34.37 22.13 -6.22
N GLU A 155 -33.45 23.05 -5.91
CA GLU A 155 -32.53 23.67 -6.88
C GLU A 155 -31.08 23.23 -6.71
N ARG A 156 -30.26 23.46 -7.75
CA ARG A 156 -28.82 23.16 -7.72
C ARG A 156 -28.12 24.17 -6.81
N ALA A 157 -27.06 23.75 -6.12
CA ALA A 157 -26.22 24.66 -5.35
C ALA A 157 -25.64 25.79 -6.23
N GLU A 158 -25.37 25.49 -7.49
CA GLU A 158 -24.88 26.42 -8.50
C GLU A 158 -25.92 27.47 -8.92
N ASP A 159 -27.21 27.15 -8.80
CA ASP A 159 -28.35 27.99 -9.19
C ASP A 159 -28.95 28.78 -8.01
N MET A 160 -28.48 28.54 -6.77
CA MET A 160 -29.26 28.87 -5.58
C MET A 160 -29.68 30.35 -5.52
N ASP A 161 -30.98 30.60 -5.36
CA ASP A 161 -31.55 31.94 -5.23
C ASP A 161 -32.18 32.20 -3.83
N THR A 162 -32.21 31.17 -2.99
CA THR A 162 -32.68 31.23 -1.60
C THR A 162 -31.86 32.20 -0.70
N PRO A 163 -32.51 32.85 0.30
CA PRO A 163 -31.84 33.82 1.18
C PRO A 163 -30.60 33.26 1.89
N ARG A 164 -29.46 33.93 1.75
CA ARG A 164 -28.16 33.53 2.33
C ARG A 164 -27.91 34.09 3.73
N SER A 165 -28.93 34.03 4.59
CA SER A 165 -28.91 34.51 5.98
C SER A 165 -27.74 33.94 6.78
N VAL A 166 -27.22 34.71 7.74
CA VAL A 166 -26.03 34.37 8.54
C VAL A 166 -26.37 34.26 10.02
N TYR A 167 -26.24 33.07 10.60
CA TYR A 167 -26.56 32.78 11.99
C TYR A 167 -25.30 32.51 12.82
N ALA A 168 -25.29 33.04 14.04
CA ALA A 168 -24.12 33.04 14.91
C ALA A 168 -24.51 33.02 16.39
N VAL A 169 -23.69 32.38 17.21
CA VAL A 169 -23.81 32.40 18.68
C VAL A 169 -22.81 33.40 19.26
N SER A 170 -23.17 33.99 20.41
CA SER A 170 -22.43 35.08 21.05
C SER A 170 -22.77 35.17 22.54
N ALA A 171 -22.16 36.12 23.26
CA ALA A 171 -22.50 36.41 24.65
C ALA A 171 -23.98 36.76 24.88
N ALA A 172 -24.66 37.37 23.90
CA ALA A 172 -26.07 37.74 23.97
C ALA A 172 -27.02 36.67 23.40
N ALA A 173 -26.47 35.64 22.75
CA ALA A 173 -27.20 34.54 22.12
C ALA A 173 -26.37 33.26 22.30
N PRO A 174 -26.37 32.65 23.50
CA PRO A 174 -25.49 31.54 23.85
C PRO A 174 -25.68 30.28 22.99
N GLY A 175 -24.67 29.42 22.96
CA GLY A 175 -24.68 28.19 22.19
C GLY A 175 -23.42 27.37 22.44
N SER A 176 -23.33 26.84 23.67
CA SER A 176 -22.18 26.08 24.17
C SER A 176 -22.01 24.72 23.49
N ASP A 177 -23.10 24.18 22.95
CA ASP A 177 -23.15 23.00 22.10
C ASP A 177 -22.35 23.23 20.81
N VAL A 178 -22.85 24.06 19.89
CA VAL A 178 -22.20 24.35 18.61
C VAL A 178 -20.80 24.96 18.78
N ALA A 179 -20.57 25.71 19.86
CA ALA A 179 -19.25 26.25 20.19
C ALA A 179 -18.30 25.17 20.74
N GLY A 180 -18.74 24.27 21.64
CA GLY A 180 -17.91 23.19 22.17
C GLY A 180 -17.50 22.18 21.10
N GLU A 181 -18.43 21.78 20.23
CA GLU A 181 -18.10 20.96 19.05
C GLU A 181 -17.21 21.71 18.05
N THR A 182 -17.40 23.02 17.88
CA THR A 182 -16.48 23.83 17.06
C THR A 182 -15.06 23.86 17.64
N ALA A 183 -14.91 23.95 18.97
CA ALA A 183 -13.60 23.88 19.61
C ALA A 183 -12.95 22.50 19.44
N ALA A 184 -13.74 21.41 19.56
CA ALA A 184 -13.30 20.05 19.26
C ALA A 184 -12.81 19.91 17.81
N ALA A 185 -13.61 20.38 16.84
CA ALA A 185 -13.30 20.37 15.42
C ALA A 185 -11.98 21.06 15.08
N LEU A 186 -11.78 22.28 15.59
CA LEU A 186 -10.57 23.06 15.35
C LEU A 186 -9.34 22.42 16.01
N ALA A 187 -9.47 21.90 17.24
CA ALA A 187 -8.38 21.22 17.94
C ALA A 187 -8.00 19.88 17.30
N ALA A 188 -8.99 19.09 16.85
CA ALA A 188 -8.76 17.85 16.11
C ALA A 188 -8.12 18.10 14.74
N ALA A 189 -8.61 19.10 14.00
CA ALA A 189 -8.04 19.49 12.70
C ALA A 189 -6.58 20.00 12.84
N ALA A 190 -6.28 20.75 13.90
CA ALA A 190 -4.91 21.18 14.20
C ALA A 190 -3.95 20.01 14.43
N LEU A 191 -4.42 18.90 15.04
CA LEU A 191 -3.66 17.67 15.18
C LEU A 191 -3.49 16.96 13.83
N ALA A 192 -4.58 16.79 13.07
CA ALA A 192 -4.57 16.13 11.76
C ALA A 192 -3.66 16.81 10.72
N LEU A 193 -3.52 18.14 10.82
CA LEU A 193 -2.77 19.00 9.89
C LEU A 193 -1.37 19.40 10.39
N ARG A 194 -0.95 18.95 11.59
CA ARG A 194 0.32 19.35 12.22
C ARG A 194 1.53 19.13 11.32
N GLY A 195 1.57 18.01 10.59
CA GLY A 195 2.64 17.69 9.63
C GLY A 195 2.54 18.39 8.26
N ALA A 196 1.42 19.03 7.94
CA ALA A 196 1.20 19.73 6.66
C ALA A 196 1.39 21.26 6.76
N GLY A 197 1.37 21.84 7.96
CA GLY A 197 1.58 23.28 8.13
C GLY A 197 1.49 23.76 9.58
N ALA A 198 2.63 23.81 10.28
CA ALA A 198 2.72 24.20 11.70
C ALA A 198 2.22 25.63 12.01
N ALA A 199 2.20 26.53 11.03
CA ALA A 199 1.61 27.87 11.18
C ALA A 199 0.07 27.83 11.18
N TYR A 200 -0.54 27.04 10.29
CA TYR A 200 -1.99 26.91 10.21
C TYR A 200 -2.55 26.14 11.40
N ALA A 201 -1.91 25.03 11.80
CA ALA A 201 -2.27 24.29 12.99
C ALA A 201 -2.29 25.15 14.27
N ARG A 202 -1.31 26.06 14.44
CA ARG A 202 -1.29 27.01 15.57
C ARG A 202 -2.47 28.00 15.55
N ARG A 203 -2.89 28.49 14.36
CA ARG A 203 -4.09 29.35 14.24
C ARG A 203 -5.35 28.60 14.65
N LEU A 204 -5.48 27.33 14.23
CA LEU A 204 -6.61 26.48 14.58
C LEU A 204 -6.69 26.23 16.10
N ILE A 205 -5.56 25.96 16.78
CA ILE A 205 -5.54 25.86 18.25
C ILE A 205 -5.97 27.18 18.90
N ALA A 206 -5.37 28.31 18.51
CA ALA A 206 -5.72 29.60 19.10
C ALA A 206 -7.19 29.97 18.87
N ALA A 207 -7.79 29.56 17.75
CA ALA A 207 -9.22 29.69 17.49
C ALA A 207 -10.06 28.75 18.38
N ALA A 208 -9.67 27.48 18.51
CA ALA A 208 -10.32 26.51 19.39
C ALA A 208 -10.37 26.99 20.85
N GLU A 209 -9.27 27.53 21.37
CA GLU A 209 -9.18 28.07 22.74
C GLU A 209 -10.12 29.28 22.93
N ARG A 210 -10.18 30.21 21.96
CA ARG A 210 -11.12 31.35 22.00
C ARG A 210 -12.59 30.91 21.95
N VAL A 211 -12.92 29.96 21.08
CA VAL A 211 -14.29 29.42 20.96
C VAL A 211 -14.70 28.69 22.23
N MET A 212 -13.80 27.89 22.81
CA MET A 212 -14.07 27.19 24.07
C MET A 212 -14.26 28.18 25.23
N ALA A 213 -13.47 29.25 25.29
CA ALA A 213 -13.65 30.31 26.29
C ALA A 213 -15.03 30.99 26.18
N LEU A 214 -15.56 31.18 24.96
CA LEU A 214 -16.93 31.65 24.74
C LEU A 214 -17.96 30.63 25.26
N ALA A 215 -17.81 29.36 24.87
CA ALA A 215 -18.72 28.26 25.22
C ALA A 215 -18.85 28.05 26.73
N VAL A 216 -17.74 28.14 27.47
CA VAL A 216 -17.71 27.96 28.93
C VAL A 216 -18.28 29.18 29.66
N ARG A 217 -18.02 30.39 29.15
CA ARG A 217 -18.39 31.66 29.81
C ARG A 217 -19.86 32.06 29.61
N TYR A 218 -20.44 31.72 28.47
CA TYR A 218 -21.83 32.05 28.13
C TYR A 218 -22.58 30.77 27.79
N GLN A 219 -23.23 30.19 28.79
CA GLN A 219 -23.84 28.88 28.69
C GLN A 219 -25.29 28.92 28.21
N GLY A 220 -25.64 27.98 27.33
CA GLY A 220 -26.99 27.79 26.79
C GLY A 220 -26.97 26.94 25.51
N LYS A 221 -28.13 26.41 25.10
CA LYS A 221 -28.28 25.67 23.84
C LYS A 221 -28.40 26.63 22.67
N TYR A 222 -27.76 26.35 21.54
CA TYR A 222 -27.91 27.23 20.36
C TYR A 222 -29.31 27.19 19.74
N SER A 223 -30.06 26.11 19.96
CA SER A 223 -31.47 26.00 19.52
C SER A 223 -32.38 26.99 20.24
N ASP A 224 -32.08 27.33 21.49
CA ASP A 224 -32.86 28.29 22.28
C ASP A 224 -32.58 29.72 21.79
N ALA A 225 -31.34 29.97 21.37
CA ALA A 225 -30.88 31.27 20.85
C ALA A 225 -31.24 31.53 19.38
N LEU A 226 -31.30 30.48 18.54
CA LEU A 226 -31.54 30.60 17.09
C LEU A 226 -32.93 30.12 16.64
N GLY A 227 -33.64 29.35 17.46
CA GLY A 227 -35.02 28.91 17.23
C GLY A 227 -35.24 28.27 15.86
N GLY A 228 -36.20 28.81 15.08
CA GLY A 228 -36.57 28.32 13.76
C GLY A 228 -35.48 28.41 12.68
N ALA A 229 -34.33 29.05 12.95
CA ALA A 229 -33.18 29.03 12.06
C ALA A 229 -32.37 27.72 12.13
N VAL A 230 -32.66 26.85 13.10
CA VAL A 230 -31.99 25.54 13.28
C VAL A 230 -32.97 24.42 13.59
N CYS A 231 -34.07 24.69 14.26
CA CYS A 231 -35.16 23.75 14.51
C CYS A 231 -36.24 23.83 13.40
N PRO A 232 -36.86 22.70 13.00
CA PRO A 232 -36.78 21.36 13.60
C PRO A 232 -35.61 20.49 13.11
N TYR A 233 -34.72 21.03 12.27
CA TYR A 233 -33.72 20.25 11.52
C TYR A 233 -32.58 19.69 12.40
N TYR A 234 -31.91 20.55 13.17
CA TYR A 234 -30.76 20.20 14.02
C TYR A 234 -30.91 20.78 15.44
N CYS A 235 -32.03 20.54 16.12
CA CYS A 235 -32.20 21.01 17.50
C CYS A 235 -31.18 20.36 18.46
N SER A 236 -30.73 21.08 19.50
CA SER A 236 -30.01 20.46 20.62
C SER A 236 -30.97 19.69 21.50
N TYR A 237 -30.85 18.36 21.55
CA TYR A 237 -31.68 17.53 22.43
C TYR A 237 -30.92 17.16 23.71
N SER A 238 -29.70 16.62 23.57
CA SER A 238 -28.78 16.28 24.68
C SER A 238 -28.50 17.45 25.64
N GLY A 239 -28.38 18.67 25.12
CA GLY A 239 -27.91 19.82 25.87
C GLY A 239 -26.63 20.38 25.27
N TYR A 240 -25.69 20.75 26.14
CA TYR A 240 -24.39 21.28 25.77
C TYR A 240 -23.23 20.77 26.66
N ASN A 241 -23.54 20.02 27.73
CA ASN A 241 -22.53 19.60 28.71
C ASN A 241 -21.55 18.59 28.10
N ASP A 242 -22.03 17.77 27.17
CA ASP A 242 -21.24 16.81 26.42
C ASP A 242 -20.36 17.47 25.35
N GLU A 243 -20.79 18.53 24.68
CA GLU A 243 -19.91 19.34 23.82
C GLU A 243 -18.84 20.08 24.62
N LEU A 244 -19.16 20.57 25.82
CA LEU A 244 -18.17 21.17 26.71
C LEU A 244 -17.14 20.12 27.17
N LEU A 245 -17.58 18.90 27.51
CA LEU A 245 -16.71 17.78 27.85
C LEU A 245 -15.83 17.37 26.65
N TRP A 246 -16.42 17.34 25.45
CA TRP A 246 -15.80 16.93 24.20
C TRP A 246 -14.77 17.95 23.69
N GLY A 247 -15.13 19.24 23.68
CA GLY A 247 -14.23 20.35 23.35
C GLY A 247 -13.03 20.40 24.30
N ALA A 248 -13.27 20.26 25.62
CA ALA A 248 -12.20 20.19 26.61
C ALA A 248 -11.28 18.97 26.40
N ALA A 249 -11.84 17.80 26.05
CA ALA A 249 -11.06 16.57 25.80
C ALA A 249 -10.12 16.72 24.58
N TRP A 250 -10.61 17.31 23.49
CA TRP A 250 -9.80 17.58 22.31
C TRP A 250 -8.75 18.67 22.52
N LEU A 251 -9.12 19.77 23.19
CA LEU A 251 -8.18 20.82 23.54
C LEU A 251 -7.08 20.31 24.47
N TYR A 252 -7.41 19.48 25.46
CA TYR A 252 -6.41 18.82 26.30
C TYR A 252 -5.49 17.91 25.47
N LYS A 253 -6.03 17.05 24.60
CA LYS A 253 -5.22 16.19 23.71
C LYS A 253 -4.34 16.98 22.74
N ALA A 254 -4.76 18.17 22.31
CA ALA A 254 -4.05 18.97 21.33
C ALA A 254 -2.95 19.87 21.95
N THR A 255 -3.18 20.37 23.17
CA THR A 255 -2.33 21.38 23.85
C THR A 255 -1.57 20.86 25.06
N ASN A 256 -2.01 19.76 25.68
CA ASN A 256 -1.60 19.29 27.02
C ASN A 256 -1.80 20.34 28.14
N ASN A 257 -2.67 21.34 27.95
CA ASN A 257 -2.91 22.38 28.94
C ASN A 257 -3.76 21.85 30.11
N ALA A 258 -3.18 21.85 31.32
CA ALA A 258 -3.79 21.29 32.53
C ALA A 258 -5.08 22.00 32.98
N SER A 259 -5.38 23.22 32.50
CA SER A 259 -6.66 23.88 32.78
C SER A 259 -7.85 23.08 32.22
N TYR A 260 -7.72 22.53 31.01
CA TYR A 260 -8.75 21.66 30.42
C TYR A 260 -8.89 20.35 31.18
N LEU A 261 -7.81 19.80 31.73
CA LEU A 261 -7.87 18.63 32.62
C LEU A 261 -8.66 18.92 33.91
N SER A 262 -8.40 20.06 34.55
CA SER A 262 -9.20 20.50 35.71
C SER A 262 -10.68 20.71 35.34
N TYR A 263 -10.97 21.25 34.16
CA TYR A 263 -12.33 21.47 33.70
C TYR A 263 -13.07 20.16 33.38
N LEU A 264 -12.42 19.20 32.71
CA LEU A 264 -12.94 17.84 32.49
C LEU A 264 -13.33 17.15 33.80
N ARG A 265 -12.53 17.34 34.86
CA ARG A 265 -12.84 16.80 36.20
C ARG A 265 -14.07 17.48 36.83
N SER A 266 -14.31 18.76 36.53
CA SER A 266 -15.47 19.50 37.07
C SER A 266 -16.80 19.17 36.39
N LEU A 267 -16.79 18.81 35.10
CA LEU A 267 -17.98 18.39 34.36
C LEU A 267 -18.47 16.99 34.79
N GLY A 268 -17.61 16.20 35.41
CA GLY A 268 -17.93 14.83 35.79
C GLY A 268 -18.11 13.93 34.57
N ALA A 269 -18.75 12.78 34.78
CA ALA A 269 -18.83 11.77 33.75
C ALA A 269 -20.11 10.91 33.80
N ASN A 270 -21.01 11.12 34.77
CA ASN A 270 -21.90 10.07 35.30
C ASN A 270 -23.16 9.75 34.45
N ASP A 271 -23.37 10.41 33.32
CA ASP A 271 -24.59 10.30 32.52
C ASP A 271 -24.71 8.98 31.75
N ILE A 272 -25.89 8.38 31.70
CA ILE A 272 -26.12 7.15 30.94
C ILE A 272 -26.39 7.52 29.47
N THR A 273 -25.67 6.90 28.54
CA THR A 273 -25.96 7.01 27.09
C THR A 273 -25.70 5.68 26.38
N ASP A 274 -26.47 5.41 25.34
CA ASP A 274 -26.30 4.36 24.34
C ASP A 274 -26.05 4.95 22.93
N ILE A 275 -25.99 6.28 22.81
CA ILE A 275 -25.83 7.01 21.54
C ILE A 275 -24.52 7.83 21.51
N PHE A 276 -23.91 7.89 20.32
CA PHE A 276 -22.92 8.90 19.96
C PHE A 276 -23.38 9.50 18.62
N SER A 277 -23.50 10.82 18.53
CA SER A 277 -24.05 11.51 17.36
C SER A 277 -23.54 12.96 17.26
N TRP A 278 -23.94 13.66 16.20
CA TRP A 278 -23.72 15.11 16.08
C TRP A 278 -24.39 15.92 17.20
N ASP A 279 -25.33 15.34 17.95
CA ASP A 279 -26.00 15.95 19.12
C ASP A 279 -25.48 15.40 20.46
N ASN A 280 -25.22 14.09 20.60
CA ASN A 280 -24.73 13.51 21.86
C ASN A 280 -23.25 13.11 21.80
N LYS A 281 -22.36 13.70 22.62
CA LYS A 281 -20.91 13.42 22.62
C LYS A 281 -20.40 12.55 23.78
N PHE A 282 -21.20 12.27 24.82
CA PHE A 282 -20.72 11.63 26.05
C PHE A 282 -19.90 10.36 25.80
N ALA A 283 -20.41 9.45 24.97
CA ALA A 283 -19.73 8.21 24.62
C ALA A 283 -18.40 8.45 23.87
N GLY A 284 -18.37 9.40 22.92
CA GLY A 284 -17.16 9.78 22.21
C GLY A 284 -16.09 10.38 23.12
N ALA A 285 -16.49 11.30 24.02
CA ALA A 285 -15.59 11.92 24.99
C ALA A 285 -14.98 10.87 25.96
N ARG A 286 -15.79 9.95 26.49
CA ARG A 286 -15.32 8.85 27.35
C ARG A 286 -14.31 7.95 26.63
N VAL A 287 -14.61 7.56 25.40
CA VAL A 287 -13.73 6.73 24.56
C VAL A 287 -12.43 7.47 24.23
N LEU A 288 -12.48 8.77 23.92
CA LEU A 288 -11.28 9.60 23.71
C LEU A 288 -10.39 9.67 24.97
N LEU A 289 -11.00 9.96 26.13
CA LEU A 289 -10.33 10.17 27.41
C LEU A 289 -9.76 8.87 28.03
N SER A 290 -10.39 7.72 27.80
CA SER A 290 -9.86 6.42 28.29
C SER A 290 -8.47 6.10 27.72
N ARG A 291 -8.13 6.61 26.52
CA ARG A 291 -6.80 6.48 25.94
C ARG A 291 -5.80 7.56 26.37
N VAL A 292 -6.28 8.74 26.76
CA VAL A 292 -5.43 9.77 27.39
C VAL A 292 -4.81 9.25 28.68
N LEU A 293 -5.56 8.44 29.45
CA LEU A 293 -5.05 7.71 30.62
C LEU A 293 -3.84 6.80 30.28
N VAL A 294 -3.81 6.15 29.11
CA VAL A 294 -2.65 5.31 28.71
C VAL A 294 -1.42 6.17 28.44
N MET A 295 -1.56 7.30 27.75
CA MET A 295 -0.42 8.19 27.49
C MET A 295 0.16 8.75 28.79
N LEU A 296 -0.68 9.07 29.78
CA LEU A 296 -0.25 9.53 31.11
C LEU A 296 0.45 8.41 31.91
N ILE A 297 -0.01 7.16 31.80
CA ILE A 297 0.63 5.99 32.43
C ILE A 297 1.99 5.67 31.77
N LEU A 298 2.11 5.80 30.44
CA LEU A 298 3.35 5.49 29.72
C LEU A 298 4.40 6.60 29.81
N GLN A 299 4.02 7.87 30.00
CA GLN A 299 4.96 8.99 30.12
C GLN A 299 5.49 9.25 31.54
N LYS A 300 4.92 8.64 32.58
CA LYS A 300 5.38 8.82 33.97
C LYS A 300 5.90 7.52 34.58
N SER A 301 7.19 7.54 34.91
CA SER A 301 7.85 6.54 35.74
C SER A 301 7.15 6.39 37.10
N LEU A 302 6.47 5.24 37.29
CA LEU A 302 6.18 4.49 38.53
C LEU A 302 5.65 5.19 39.80
N VAL A 303 5.50 6.52 39.83
CA VAL A 303 5.02 7.28 40.99
C VAL A 303 3.72 8.00 40.62
N ASP A 304 2.71 7.81 41.46
CA ASP A 304 1.32 8.24 41.32
C ASP A 304 0.54 7.65 40.14
N LYS A 305 -0.14 6.52 40.44
CA LYS A 305 -1.25 5.98 39.64
C LYS A 305 -2.45 6.94 39.71
N ASP A 306 -2.45 8.01 38.93
CA ASP A 306 -3.58 8.94 38.83
C ASP A 306 -4.85 8.20 38.35
N LYS A 307 -5.77 7.95 39.27
CA LYS A 307 -7.04 7.24 39.00
C LYS A 307 -8.13 8.15 38.45
N SER A 308 -7.90 9.45 38.26
CA SER A 308 -8.95 10.42 37.91
C SER A 308 -9.66 10.16 36.58
N PHE A 309 -9.05 9.41 35.65
CA PHE A 309 -9.69 9.00 34.40
C PHE A 309 -10.37 7.62 34.43
N GLN A 310 -10.29 6.88 35.54
CA GLN A 310 -10.94 5.57 35.67
C GLN A 310 -12.48 5.65 35.47
N PRO A 311 -13.23 6.68 35.94
CA PRO A 311 -14.66 6.80 35.66
C PRO A 311 -15.00 6.84 34.17
N PHE A 312 -14.26 7.64 33.38
CA PHE A 312 -14.45 7.72 31.94
C PHE A 312 -14.17 6.39 31.23
N ARG A 313 -13.18 5.61 31.71
CA ARG A 313 -12.93 4.24 31.22
C ARG A 313 -14.13 3.33 31.51
N TYR A 314 -14.59 3.25 32.75
CA TYR A 314 -15.71 2.38 33.12
C TYR A 314 -16.99 2.69 32.33
N GLN A 315 -17.23 3.96 31.99
CA GLN A 315 -18.41 4.36 31.21
C GLN A 315 -18.24 4.15 29.70
N ALA A 316 -17.00 4.16 29.18
CA ALA A 316 -16.72 3.69 27.83
C ALA A 316 -16.96 2.18 27.71
N GLU A 317 -16.63 1.41 28.76
CA GLU A 317 -16.90 -0.03 28.85
C GLU A 317 -18.40 -0.32 28.97
N ASP A 318 -19.12 0.38 29.86
CA ASP A 318 -20.58 0.29 30.01
C ASP A 318 -21.31 0.64 28.69
N PHE A 319 -20.90 1.71 28.01
CA PHE A 319 -21.42 2.05 26.68
C PHE A 319 -21.22 0.91 25.68
N MET A 320 -20.03 0.28 25.63
CA MET A 320 -19.79 -0.89 24.77
C MET A 320 -20.63 -2.10 25.17
N CYS A 321 -20.92 -2.30 26.45
CA CYS A 321 -21.84 -3.34 26.89
C CYS A 321 -23.28 -3.08 26.44
N ARG A 322 -23.73 -1.82 26.43
CA ARG A 322 -25.06 -1.42 25.93
C ARG A 322 -25.19 -1.66 24.43
N ILE A 323 -24.25 -1.18 23.63
CA ILE A 323 -24.29 -1.37 22.16
C ILE A 323 -23.90 -2.79 21.71
N GLY A 324 -23.23 -3.56 22.58
CA GLY A 324 -22.76 -4.94 22.34
C GLY A 324 -23.73 -6.04 22.76
N GLY A 325 -24.96 -5.70 23.21
CA GLY A 325 -25.93 -6.64 23.78
C GLY A 325 -26.37 -7.82 22.90
N ASP A 326 -26.08 -7.78 21.60
CA ASP A 326 -26.34 -8.86 20.61
C ASP A 326 -25.30 -10.01 20.68
N LEU A 327 -24.57 -10.16 21.79
CA LEU A 327 -23.63 -11.25 22.01
C LEU A 327 -24.23 -12.46 22.75
N THR A 328 -25.20 -12.27 23.66
CA THR A 328 -26.14 -13.31 24.17
C THR A 328 -27.21 -12.72 25.12
N CYS A 329 -28.27 -12.06 24.65
CA CYS A 329 -29.56 -12.03 25.39
C CYS A 329 -30.76 -11.48 24.60
N TYR A 330 -31.87 -12.22 24.59
CA TYR A 330 -33.19 -11.67 24.28
C TYR A 330 -33.76 -10.96 25.52
N ARG A 331 -33.97 -9.64 25.48
CA ARG A 331 -35.10 -8.98 26.15
C ARG A 331 -35.40 -7.60 25.53
N TRP A 332 -36.68 -7.34 25.32
CA TRP A 332 -37.25 -6.16 24.67
C TRP A 332 -37.77 -5.13 25.69
N PHE A 333 -38.37 -4.04 25.17
CA PHE A 333 -39.05 -2.91 25.84
C PHE A 333 -38.12 -1.79 26.36
N ASP A 334 -38.42 -0.49 26.19
CA ASP A 334 -39.33 0.24 25.26
C ASP A 334 -38.91 1.73 25.21
N VAL A 335 -39.56 2.53 24.36
CA VAL A 335 -39.49 4.00 24.17
C VAL A 335 -38.56 4.48 23.02
N GLN A 336 -39.21 4.76 21.88
CA GLN A 336 -38.82 5.62 20.75
C GLN A 336 -37.54 5.37 19.93
N THR A 337 -36.52 4.62 20.37
CA THR A 337 -35.34 4.29 19.54
C THR A 337 -35.13 2.77 19.40
N LYS A 338 -35.78 2.16 18.40
CA LYS A 338 -35.58 0.73 18.10
C LYS A 338 -34.19 0.46 17.51
N PHE A 339 -33.61 -0.68 17.91
CA PHE A 339 -32.19 -1.03 17.75
C PHE A 339 -31.63 -0.92 16.32
N CYS A 340 -30.31 -0.72 16.28
CA CYS A 340 -29.65 0.12 15.29
C CYS A 340 -29.53 -0.49 13.87
N LYS A 341 -30.32 0.04 12.93
CA LYS A 341 -30.12 -0.07 11.46
C LYS A 341 -30.08 1.30 10.74
N SER A 342 -29.92 2.40 11.49
CA SER A 342 -30.01 3.80 11.02
C SER A 342 -28.65 4.53 10.99
N PRO A 343 -28.57 5.84 10.65
CA PRO A 343 -27.32 6.62 10.62
C PRO A 343 -26.44 6.55 11.86
N ILE A 344 -27.05 6.37 13.04
CA ILE A 344 -26.36 6.37 14.34
C ILE A 344 -25.34 5.22 14.43
N CYS A 345 -25.58 4.11 13.73
CA CYS A 345 -24.74 2.93 13.87
C CYS A 345 -23.34 3.14 13.29
N TYR A 346 -23.16 3.98 12.27
CA TYR A 346 -21.85 4.27 11.68
C TYR A 346 -20.89 4.90 12.69
N ILE A 347 -21.45 5.72 13.58
CA ILE A 347 -20.76 6.44 14.62
C ILE A 347 -20.35 5.49 15.76
N HIS A 348 -21.22 4.55 16.13
CA HIS A 348 -20.91 3.46 17.07
C HIS A 348 -19.77 2.53 16.58
N LYS A 349 -19.76 2.21 15.28
CA LYS A 349 -18.71 1.37 14.64
C LYS A 349 -17.32 2.00 14.76
N PHE A 350 -17.22 3.33 14.65
CA PHE A 350 -15.98 4.07 14.85
C PHE A 350 -15.47 3.95 16.30
N LEU A 351 -16.35 4.14 17.29
CA LEU A 351 -15.97 4.04 18.71
C LEU A 351 -15.49 2.64 19.11
N ALA A 352 -16.13 1.57 18.59
CA ALA A 352 -15.72 0.20 18.87
C ALA A 352 -14.27 -0.09 18.40
N HIS A 353 -13.88 0.44 17.24
CA HIS A 353 -12.50 0.36 16.76
C HIS A 353 -11.52 1.19 17.62
N TYR A 354 -11.91 2.38 18.06
CA TYR A 354 -11.05 3.18 18.93
C TYR A 354 -10.83 2.52 20.30
N LEU A 355 -11.89 1.99 20.94
CA LEU A 355 -11.74 1.30 22.21
C LEU A 355 -10.96 -0.02 22.04
N CYS A 356 -11.11 -0.72 20.91
CA CYS A 356 -10.24 -1.85 20.56
C CYS A 356 -8.75 -1.45 20.57
N GLN A 357 -8.37 -0.29 20.01
CA GLN A 357 -6.98 0.18 20.03
C GLN A 357 -6.51 0.50 21.45
N TYR A 358 -7.35 1.16 22.25
CA TYR A 358 -7.09 1.37 23.69
C TYR A 358 -6.80 0.03 24.40
N MET A 359 -7.67 -0.97 24.24
CA MET A 359 -7.54 -2.28 24.87
C MET A 359 -6.27 -3.03 24.44
N ILE A 360 -5.87 -2.94 23.17
CA ILE A 360 -4.59 -3.50 22.70
C ILE A 360 -3.42 -2.79 23.39
N SER A 361 -3.40 -1.45 23.36
CA SER A 361 -2.29 -0.64 23.91
C SER A 361 -2.12 -0.74 25.43
N SER A 362 -3.14 -1.20 26.15
CA SER A 362 -3.16 -1.35 27.61
C SER A 362 -3.26 -2.80 28.09
N ASN A 363 -3.25 -3.77 27.16
CA ASN A 363 -3.50 -5.20 27.42
C ASN A 363 -4.77 -5.45 28.27
N HIS A 364 -5.83 -4.71 27.99
CA HIS A 364 -7.02 -4.61 28.84
C HIS A 364 -8.23 -5.36 28.26
N THR A 365 -9.02 -5.99 29.12
CA THR A 365 -10.28 -6.68 28.81
C THR A 365 -11.33 -6.40 29.88
N PHE A 366 -12.61 -6.49 29.52
CA PHE A 366 -13.73 -6.28 30.43
C PHE A 366 -14.89 -7.23 30.12
N THR A 367 -15.82 -7.38 31.05
CA THR A 367 -16.98 -8.28 30.91
C THR A 367 -18.28 -7.49 30.79
N CYS A 368 -19.17 -7.96 29.91
CA CYS A 368 -20.55 -7.49 29.78
C CYS A 368 -21.46 -8.63 30.21
N GLY A 369 -21.86 -8.62 31.50
CA GLY A 369 -22.48 -9.79 32.12
C GLY A 369 -21.56 -11.01 32.02
N ASN A 370 -22.04 -12.07 31.37
CA ASN A 370 -21.29 -13.32 31.16
C ASN A 370 -20.36 -13.30 29.93
N THR A 371 -20.39 -12.25 29.11
CA THR A 371 -19.58 -12.17 27.88
C THR A 371 -18.26 -11.45 28.13
N LEU A 372 -17.14 -12.10 27.81
CA LEU A 372 -15.82 -11.44 27.80
C LEU A 372 -15.65 -10.59 26.53
N VAL A 373 -15.52 -9.28 26.71
CA VAL A 373 -15.19 -8.35 25.62
C VAL A 373 -13.66 -8.27 25.48
N THR A 374 -13.20 -8.60 24.28
CA THR A 374 -11.80 -8.56 23.88
C THR A 374 -11.63 -7.62 22.69
N PRO A 375 -10.39 -7.20 22.36
CA PRO A 375 -10.11 -6.51 21.10
C PRO A 375 -10.64 -7.26 19.86
N LYS A 376 -10.62 -8.60 19.87
CA LYS A 376 -11.16 -9.43 18.79
C LYS A 376 -12.69 -9.30 18.69
N THR A 377 -13.39 -9.24 19.83
CA THR A 377 -14.84 -9.06 19.91
C THR A 377 -15.26 -7.72 19.29
N LEU A 378 -14.59 -6.62 19.67
CA LEU A 378 -14.90 -5.28 19.15
C LEU A 378 -14.60 -5.15 17.64
N ARG A 379 -13.46 -5.70 17.17
CA ARG A 379 -13.17 -5.78 15.72
C ARG A 379 -14.24 -6.54 14.95
N ALA A 380 -14.65 -7.71 15.45
CA ALA A 380 -15.63 -8.55 14.77
C ALA A 380 -17.00 -7.86 14.67
N LEU A 381 -17.44 -7.19 15.75
CA LEU A 381 -18.67 -6.40 15.76
C LEU A 381 -18.63 -5.28 14.70
N ALA A 382 -17.57 -4.48 14.71
CA ALA A 382 -17.45 -3.34 13.81
C ALA A 382 -17.22 -3.75 12.34
N LYS A 383 -16.49 -4.85 12.08
CA LYS A 383 -16.36 -5.44 10.72
C LYS A 383 -17.70 -5.96 10.20
N LYS A 384 -18.42 -6.82 10.95
CA LYS A 384 -19.76 -7.35 10.60
C LYS A 384 -20.69 -6.20 10.20
N GLN A 385 -20.61 -5.11 10.96
CA GLN A 385 -21.42 -3.92 10.79
C GLN A 385 -21.00 -3.03 9.62
N VAL A 386 -19.76 -3.07 9.12
CA VAL A 386 -19.35 -2.42 7.86
C VAL A 386 -19.63 -3.30 6.66
N ASP A 387 -19.42 -4.61 6.78
CA ASP A 387 -19.75 -5.58 5.72
C ASP A 387 -21.23 -5.48 5.34
N TYR A 388 -22.10 -5.34 6.33
CA TYR A 388 -23.54 -5.11 6.14
C TYR A 388 -23.84 -3.83 5.32
N ILE A 389 -23.04 -2.76 5.44
CA ILE A 389 -23.17 -1.54 4.64
C ILE A 389 -22.81 -1.82 3.19
N LEU A 390 -21.73 -2.57 2.98
CA LEU A 390 -21.09 -2.78 1.69
C LEU A 390 -21.69 -3.95 0.88
N GLY A 391 -22.75 -4.60 1.39
CA GLY A 391 -23.55 -5.60 0.66
C GLY A 391 -23.80 -6.92 1.39
N GLU A 392 -23.20 -7.18 2.56
CA GLU A 392 -23.49 -8.38 3.36
C GLU A 392 -24.75 -8.24 4.24
N ASN A 393 -25.86 -7.91 3.56
CA ASN A 393 -27.20 -7.78 4.13
C ASN A 393 -28.22 -8.62 3.32
N PRO A 394 -29.47 -8.77 3.79
CA PRO A 394 -30.48 -9.59 3.11
C PRO A 394 -30.83 -9.15 1.68
N LEU A 395 -30.69 -7.85 1.36
CA LEU A 395 -30.96 -7.30 0.03
C LEU A 395 -29.78 -7.45 -0.94
N LYS A 396 -28.59 -7.86 -0.45
CA LYS A 396 -27.33 -7.86 -1.22
C LYS A 396 -27.02 -6.53 -1.90
N MET A 397 -27.42 -5.44 -1.25
CA MET A 397 -27.33 -4.06 -1.73
C MET A 397 -26.28 -3.30 -0.92
N SER A 398 -25.33 -2.64 -1.57
CA SER A 398 -24.47 -1.68 -0.88
C SER A 398 -25.26 -0.40 -0.58
N TYR A 399 -25.36 -0.02 0.70
CA TYR A 399 -25.87 1.29 1.12
C TYR A 399 -24.86 2.43 0.88
N MET A 400 -23.65 2.11 0.40
CA MET A 400 -22.73 3.07 -0.19
C MET A 400 -22.95 3.16 -1.71
N VAL A 401 -23.32 4.35 -2.19
CA VAL A 401 -23.58 4.65 -3.60
C VAL A 401 -22.30 4.49 -4.43
N GLY A 402 -22.40 3.82 -5.57
CA GLY A 402 -21.27 3.54 -6.47
C GLY A 402 -20.32 2.44 -5.97
N TYR A 403 -20.61 1.77 -4.85
CA TYR A 403 -19.84 0.62 -4.37
C TYR A 403 -20.55 -0.69 -4.71
N GLY A 404 -19.80 -1.66 -5.27
CA GLY A 404 -20.39 -2.90 -5.80
C GLY A 404 -21.28 -2.68 -7.03
N THR A 405 -22.05 -3.70 -7.39
CA THR A 405 -22.94 -3.70 -8.58
C THR A 405 -24.40 -3.36 -8.27
N HIS A 406 -24.79 -3.34 -6.99
CA HIS A 406 -26.15 -3.03 -6.55
C HIS A 406 -26.11 -2.03 -5.40
N PHE A 407 -26.58 -0.81 -5.64
CA PHE A 407 -26.58 0.31 -4.69
C PHE A 407 -27.74 1.28 -5.02
N PRO A 408 -28.16 2.16 -4.08
CA PRO A 408 -29.23 3.13 -4.30
C PRO A 408 -28.98 4.08 -5.47
N GLN A 409 -29.96 4.21 -6.36
CA GLN A 409 -29.89 5.04 -7.56
C GLN A 409 -30.76 6.30 -7.45
N ARG A 410 -31.69 6.37 -6.49
CA ARG A 410 -32.67 7.46 -6.34
C ARG A 410 -32.55 8.13 -4.97
N ILE A 411 -31.32 8.40 -4.54
CA ILE A 411 -31.02 9.03 -3.23
C ILE A 411 -31.61 10.44 -3.09
N HIS A 412 -32.07 10.78 -1.88
CA HIS A 412 -32.52 12.13 -1.52
C HIS A 412 -31.32 13.07 -1.48
N HIS A 413 -30.99 13.71 -2.61
CA HIS A 413 -29.88 14.67 -2.70
C HIS A 413 -30.02 15.56 -3.94
N ARG A 414 -30.19 16.88 -3.76
CA ARG A 414 -30.50 17.84 -4.84
C ARG A 414 -29.49 17.78 -5.98
N GLY A 415 -28.22 18.04 -5.68
CA GLY A 415 -27.14 18.02 -6.68
C GLY A 415 -26.92 16.66 -7.35
N SER A 416 -27.44 15.56 -6.79
CA SER A 416 -27.37 14.23 -7.42
C SER A 416 -28.57 13.99 -8.35
N SER A 417 -29.76 14.44 -7.93
CA SER A 417 -31.03 14.30 -8.65
C SER A 417 -31.23 15.28 -9.82
N LEU A 418 -30.58 16.45 -9.80
CA LEU A 418 -30.74 17.51 -10.80
C LEU A 418 -29.68 17.41 -11.91
N PRO A 419 -30.00 17.71 -13.18
CA PRO A 419 -29.00 17.75 -14.25
C PRO A 419 -27.88 18.76 -13.98
N SER A 420 -26.62 18.31 -14.08
CA SER A 420 -25.44 19.19 -13.93
C SER A 420 -25.45 20.39 -14.90
N LEU A 421 -24.68 21.44 -14.61
CA LEU A 421 -24.48 22.55 -15.56
C LEU A 421 -23.94 22.09 -16.92
N ALA A 422 -23.15 21.01 -16.94
CA ALA A 422 -22.60 20.45 -18.19
C ALA A 422 -23.67 19.77 -19.07
N SER A 423 -24.80 19.35 -18.49
CA SER A 423 -25.92 18.73 -19.22
C SER A 423 -27.15 19.64 -19.34
N HIS A 424 -27.27 20.68 -18.53
CA HIS A 424 -28.33 21.69 -18.60
C HIS A 424 -27.78 23.08 -18.19
N LEU A 425 -27.39 23.89 -19.16
CA LEU A 425 -26.80 25.22 -18.92
C LEU A 425 -27.80 26.24 -18.34
N GLY A 426 -29.10 26.08 -18.59
CA GLY A 426 -30.13 26.96 -18.05
C GLY A 426 -30.26 26.82 -16.52
N HIS A 427 -30.66 27.92 -15.87
CA HIS A 427 -30.99 27.96 -14.43
C HIS A 427 -32.19 27.07 -14.12
N ILE A 428 -32.13 26.31 -13.02
CA ILE A 428 -33.23 25.48 -12.50
C ILE A 428 -33.64 26.06 -11.14
N GLY A 429 -34.49 27.08 -11.16
CA GLY A 429 -34.95 27.75 -9.95
C GLY A 429 -35.82 26.86 -9.04
N CYS A 430 -35.76 27.15 -7.74
CA CYS A 430 -36.51 26.59 -6.62
C CYS A 430 -37.65 25.60 -6.94
N GLN A 431 -38.73 26.04 -7.62
CA GLN A 431 -39.90 25.20 -7.90
C GLN A 431 -39.76 24.30 -9.13
N ALA A 432 -39.00 24.73 -10.14
CA ALA A 432 -38.84 23.99 -11.40
C ALA A 432 -38.11 22.65 -11.20
N GLY A 433 -37.29 22.53 -10.15
CA GLY A 433 -36.54 21.32 -9.87
C GLY A 433 -37.36 20.15 -9.29
N PHE A 434 -38.57 20.39 -8.76
CA PHE A 434 -39.41 19.31 -8.20
C PHE A 434 -39.82 18.25 -9.23
N GLN A 435 -39.81 18.57 -10.53
CA GLN A 435 -40.00 17.57 -11.59
C GLN A 435 -38.93 16.46 -11.57
N TYR A 436 -37.70 16.79 -11.16
CA TYR A 436 -36.61 15.83 -11.02
C TYR A 436 -36.68 15.08 -9.69
N PHE A 437 -37.09 15.75 -8.61
CA PHE A 437 -37.38 15.11 -7.32
C PHE A 437 -38.41 13.98 -7.49
N MET A 438 -39.57 14.30 -8.08
CA MET A 438 -40.69 13.38 -8.34
C MET A 438 -40.41 12.34 -9.44
N SER A 439 -39.25 12.38 -10.11
CA SER A 439 -38.94 11.47 -11.20
C SER A 439 -38.71 10.03 -10.72
N SER A 440 -39.27 9.07 -11.45
CA SER A 440 -38.96 7.64 -11.29
C SER A 440 -37.57 7.25 -11.81
N ASN A 441 -36.92 8.13 -12.58
CA ASN A 441 -35.59 7.86 -13.13
C ASN A 441 -34.50 7.89 -12.04
N PRO A 442 -33.39 7.14 -12.23
CA PRO A 442 -32.16 7.30 -11.45
C PRO A 442 -31.66 8.75 -11.36
N ASN A 443 -30.89 9.05 -10.33
CA ASN A 443 -30.17 10.31 -10.19
C ASN A 443 -29.19 10.48 -11.37
N PRO A 444 -29.27 11.56 -12.18
CA PRO A 444 -28.40 11.77 -13.33
C PRO A 444 -26.92 11.90 -12.94
N ASN A 445 -26.63 12.36 -11.72
CA ASN A 445 -25.26 12.49 -11.21
C ASN A 445 -25.04 11.48 -10.07
N ILE A 446 -24.26 10.41 -10.31
CA ILE A 446 -23.92 9.44 -9.27
C ILE A 446 -23.03 10.10 -8.21
N LEU A 447 -23.53 10.18 -6.96
CA LEU A 447 -22.78 10.68 -5.80
C LEU A 447 -21.98 9.54 -5.16
N THR A 448 -20.93 9.11 -5.86
CA THR A 448 -20.06 8.00 -5.43
C THR A 448 -19.54 8.22 -4.01
N GLY A 449 -19.73 7.21 -3.17
CA GLY A 449 -19.30 7.19 -1.77
C GLY A 449 -20.32 7.73 -0.76
N ALA A 450 -21.43 8.33 -1.19
CA ALA A 450 -22.53 8.67 -0.27
C ALA A 450 -23.03 7.41 0.43
N VAL A 451 -23.21 7.49 1.75
CA VAL A 451 -23.86 6.43 2.53
C VAL A 451 -25.21 6.94 2.97
N VAL A 452 -26.26 6.25 2.51
CA VAL A 452 -27.65 6.56 2.84
C VAL A 452 -27.98 6.14 4.27
N GLY A 453 -29.03 6.69 4.86
CA GLY A 453 -29.46 6.36 6.23
C GLY A 453 -29.75 4.88 6.51
N GLY A 454 -30.08 4.10 5.47
CA GLY A 454 -30.10 2.63 5.53
C GLY A 454 -31.49 2.01 5.70
N PRO A 455 -31.57 0.69 5.90
CA PRO A 455 -32.84 -0.04 5.94
C PRO A 455 -33.59 0.18 7.25
N ASN A 456 -34.89 -0.08 7.24
CA ASN A 456 -35.67 -0.14 8.47
C ASN A 456 -35.35 -1.39 9.32
N GLN A 457 -35.97 -1.50 10.50
CA GLN A 457 -35.76 -2.60 11.44
C GLN A 457 -35.93 -4.01 10.83
N ASN A 458 -36.69 -4.15 9.74
CA ASN A 458 -36.98 -5.40 9.04
C ASN A 458 -36.07 -5.65 7.82
N ASP A 459 -34.93 -4.95 7.72
CA ASP A 459 -34.00 -5.01 6.57
C ASP A 459 -34.58 -4.50 5.24
N ALA A 460 -35.76 -3.88 5.25
CA ALA A 460 -36.38 -3.31 4.05
C ALA A 460 -35.89 -1.88 3.79
N PHE A 461 -35.51 -1.63 2.54
CA PHE A 461 -35.03 -0.35 2.02
C PHE A 461 -35.81 0.00 0.76
N SER A 462 -36.21 1.27 0.61
CA SER A 462 -36.88 1.79 -0.59
C SER A 462 -35.95 2.79 -1.27
N ASP A 463 -35.57 2.51 -2.52
CA ASP A 463 -34.76 3.42 -3.32
C ASP A 463 -35.65 4.53 -3.90
N ASP A 464 -36.00 5.49 -3.04
CA ASP A 464 -36.86 6.61 -3.37
C ASP A 464 -36.38 7.93 -2.78
N ARG A 465 -36.58 9.03 -3.52
CA ARG A 465 -36.21 10.38 -3.05
C ARG A 465 -37.15 10.90 -1.98
N SER A 466 -38.40 10.43 -1.90
CA SER A 466 -39.32 10.92 -0.86
C SER A 466 -38.98 10.38 0.54
N ASP A 467 -38.30 9.23 0.62
CA ASP A 467 -37.90 8.58 1.89
C ASP A 467 -36.57 9.15 2.41
N TYR A 468 -36.51 10.46 2.66
CA TYR A 468 -35.32 11.15 3.19
C TYR A 468 -34.77 10.46 4.45
N SER A 469 -35.66 9.94 5.31
CA SER A 469 -35.31 9.20 6.54
C SER A 469 -34.41 7.96 6.31
N ARG A 470 -34.35 7.42 5.09
CA ARG A 470 -33.51 6.26 4.72
C ARG A 470 -32.55 6.53 3.57
N SER A 471 -32.94 7.44 2.67
CA SER A 471 -32.35 7.67 1.35
C SER A 471 -31.37 8.84 1.31
N GLU A 472 -31.39 9.69 2.34
CA GLU A 472 -30.55 10.88 2.45
C GLU A 472 -29.14 10.55 2.97
N PRO A 473 -28.07 11.00 2.28
CA PRO A 473 -26.71 10.98 2.80
C PRO A 473 -26.31 12.33 3.40
N ALA A 474 -25.63 12.29 4.55
CA ALA A 474 -25.15 13.50 5.22
C ALA A 474 -23.68 13.37 5.65
N THR A 475 -23.02 14.51 5.82
CA THR A 475 -21.57 14.59 6.08
C THR A 475 -21.18 13.99 7.43
N TYR A 476 -22.04 14.14 8.45
CA TYR A 476 -21.86 13.53 9.78
C TYR A 476 -22.05 12.01 9.79
N ILE A 477 -22.74 11.45 8.78
CA ILE A 477 -22.96 10.01 8.58
C ILE A 477 -21.71 9.40 7.95
N ASN A 478 -21.19 10.05 6.91
CA ASN A 478 -20.03 9.61 6.14
C ASN A 478 -18.69 9.77 6.90
N ALA A 479 -18.49 10.83 7.69
CA ALA A 479 -17.20 11.13 8.31
C ALA A 479 -16.67 10.08 9.30
N PRO A 480 -17.47 9.51 10.23
CA PRO A 480 -17.03 8.40 11.08
C PRO A 480 -16.72 7.13 10.29
N LEU A 481 -17.40 6.92 9.15
CA LEU A 481 -17.13 5.77 8.29
C LEU A 481 -15.74 5.87 7.64
N VAL A 482 -15.24 7.06 7.29
CA VAL A 482 -13.88 7.26 6.77
C VAL A 482 -12.83 6.69 7.74
N GLY A 483 -12.92 7.01 9.03
CA GLY A 483 -12.00 6.46 10.03
C GLY A 483 -12.19 4.96 10.29
N THR A 484 -13.44 4.49 10.23
CA THR A 484 -13.78 3.06 10.38
C THR A 484 -13.23 2.23 9.21
N LEU A 485 -13.34 2.74 7.98
CA LEU A 485 -12.79 2.13 6.77
C LEU A 485 -11.26 2.24 6.73
N ALA A 486 -10.66 3.33 7.21
CA ALA A 486 -9.22 3.43 7.38
C ALA A 486 -8.66 2.40 8.37
N TYR A 487 -9.41 2.10 9.44
CA TYR A 487 -9.06 0.99 10.34
C TYR A 487 -9.22 -0.38 9.66
N LEU A 488 -10.33 -0.62 8.95
CA LEU A 488 -10.63 -1.94 8.37
C LEU A 488 -9.78 -2.23 7.13
N ALA A 489 -9.51 -1.24 6.28
CA ALA A 489 -8.41 -1.28 5.32
C ALA A 489 -7.13 -1.60 6.09
N GLY A 490 -6.74 -0.76 7.04
CA GLY A 490 -5.55 -0.94 7.89
C GLY A 490 -5.46 -2.21 8.77
N SER A 491 -6.44 -3.12 8.76
CA SER A 491 -6.47 -4.31 9.63
C SER A 491 -6.99 -5.60 8.95
N TYR A 492 -7.65 -5.47 7.79
CA TYR A 492 -8.17 -6.57 6.97
C TYR A 492 -7.87 -6.38 5.47
N GLY A 493 -7.48 -5.18 5.05
CA GLY A 493 -7.00 -4.83 3.71
C GLY A 493 -5.55 -4.32 3.73
N PHE A 494 -4.73 -4.90 4.61
CA PHE A 494 -3.29 -4.67 4.73
C PHE A 494 -2.59 -6.03 5.00
N ALA A 495 -1.93 -6.77 4.08
CA ALA A 495 -1.89 -6.73 2.60
C ALA A 495 -1.79 -5.32 2.03
N ALA A 496 -0.66 -4.66 2.34
CA ALA A 496 -0.63 -3.22 2.56
C ALA A 496 -1.11 -2.42 1.35
N VAL A 497 -1.87 -1.35 1.61
CA VAL A 497 -2.07 -0.27 0.65
C VAL A 497 -0.81 0.62 0.62
N GLY A 498 0.33 -0.01 0.31
CA GLY A 498 1.43 0.66 -0.38
C GLY A 498 1.04 0.79 -1.84
N VAL A 499 0.01 1.62 -2.11
CA VAL A 499 -0.87 1.55 -3.28
C VAL A 499 -1.76 0.28 -3.26
N SER A 500 -3.03 0.40 -3.67
CA SER A 500 -3.93 -0.72 -3.97
C SER A 500 -4.85 -0.35 -5.14
N GLY A 501 -4.34 0.07 -6.30
CA GLY A 501 -3.58 -0.78 -7.22
C GLY A 501 -2.53 -1.73 -6.64
N THR A 502 -2.63 -3.02 -7.00
CA THR A 502 -1.47 -3.94 -7.04
C THR A 502 -0.21 -3.18 -7.44
N PRO A 503 0.94 -3.35 -6.74
CA PRO A 503 2.17 -2.66 -7.06
C PRO A 503 2.44 -2.66 -8.57
N ASP A 504 2.80 -1.52 -9.15
CA ASP A 504 3.04 -1.43 -10.58
C ASP A 504 4.37 -2.14 -10.90
N TYR A 505 4.26 -3.45 -11.12
CA TYR A 505 5.37 -4.31 -11.48
C TYR A 505 6.01 -3.91 -12.82
N ARG A 506 5.33 -3.10 -13.67
CA ARG A 506 5.93 -2.56 -14.90
C ARG A 506 6.83 -1.39 -14.57
N ASP A 507 6.37 -0.46 -13.74
CA ASP A 507 7.19 0.65 -13.24
C ASP A 507 8.39 0.15 -12.43
N ALA A 508 8.18 -0.80 -11.52
CA ALA A 508 9.26 -1.46 -10.79
C ALA A 508 10.24 -2.20 -11.72
N LEU A 509 9.76 -2.83 -12.80
CA LEU A 509 10.62 -3.50 -13.80
C LEU A 509 11.49 -2.49 -14.55
N THR A 510 10.89 -1.39 -15.05
CA THR A 510 11.62 -0.31 -15.72
C THR A 510 12.69 0.26 -14.78
N LYS A 511 12.34 0.56 -13.52
CA LYS A 511 13.30 1.03 -12.51
C LYS A 511 14.40 0.01 -12.21
N SER A 512 14.07 -1.27 -12.05
CA SER A 512 15.04 -2.35 -11.80
C SER A 512 16.09 -2.48 -12.91
N LEU A 513 15.74 -2.13 -14.16
CA LEU A 513 16.68 -2.06 -15.28
C LEU A 513 17.51 -0.76 -15.27
N VAL A 514 16.90 0.38 -14.94
CA VAL A 514 17.61 1.68 -14.78
C VAL A 514 18.72 1.60 -13.73
N PHE A 515 18.55 0.82 -12.65
CA PHE A 515 19.61 0.56 -11.67
C PHE A 515 20.92 0.07 -12.30
N PHE A 516 20.87 -0.77 -13.34
CA PHE A 516 22.09 -1.28 -13.99
C PHE A 516 22.87 -0.19 -14.70
N GLU A 517 22.23 0.87 -15.21
CA GLU A 517 22.95 2.07 -15.70
C GLU A 517 23.79 2.69 -14.58
N GLY A 518 23.24 2.71 -13.36
CA GLY A 518 23.85 3.25 -12.16
C GLY A 518 25.13 2.52 -11.75
N GLN A 519 25.24 1.23 -12.08
CA GLN A 519 26.41 0.39 -11.81
C GLN A 519 27.44 0.37 -12.95
N ARG A 520 27.20 0.98 -14.12
CA ARG A 520 28.12 0.86 -15.28
C ARG A 520 29.52 1.42 -14.99
N SER A 521 30.56 0.65 -15.29
CA SER A 521 31.96 1.11 -15.35
C SER A 521 32.39 1.28 -16.81
N GLY A 522 33.43 2.04 -17.09
CA GLY A 522 33.93 2.35 -18.43
C GLY A 522 33.34 3.63 -19.03
N LYS A 523 33.40 3.74 -20.36
CA LYS A 523 32.83 4.84 -21.12
C LYS A 523 31.32 4.65 -21.30
N LEU A 524 30.51 5.54 -20.76
CA LEU A 524 29.06 5.38 -20.70
C LEU A 524 28.39 5.72 -22.04
N PRO A 525 27.28 5.03 -22.40
CA PRO A 525 26.57 5.31 -23.64
C PRO A 525 25.79 6.64 -23.52
N PRO A 526 25.69 7.44 -24.59
CA PRO A 526 25.06 8.76 -24.55
C PRO A 526 23.55 8.73 -24.29
N GLY A 527 22.91 7.57 -24.40
CA GLY A 527 21.46 7.38 -24.23
C GLY A 527 21.00 6.94 -22.85
N GLN A 528 21.88 6.81 -21.85
CA GLN A 528 21.48 6.37 -20.50
C GLN A 528 20.56 7.38 -19.79
N THR A 529 19.67 6.87 -18.95
CA THR A 529 18.68 7.63 -18.17
C THR A 529 19.30 8.30 -16.94
N LEU A 530 20.20 7.62 -16.21
CA LEU A 530 20.86 8.13 -15.01
C LEU A 530 21.98 9.13 -15.37
N ASN A 531 21.57 10.39 -15.56
CA ASN A 531 22.44 11.48 -15.98
C ASN A 531 23.51 11.92 -14.96
N TRP A 532 23.47 11.46 -13.70
CA TRP A 532 24.41 11.85 -12.65
C TRP A 532 25.69 10.99 -12.61
N ARG A 533 25.71 9.85 -13.30
CA ARG A 533 26.94 9.07 -13.59
C ARG A 533 27.76 9.73 -14.71
N GLY A 534 29.06 9.45 -14.74
CA GLY A 534 29.99 9.83 -15.80
C GLY A 534 31.00 8.70 -16.08
N ASP A 535 31.78 8.86 -17.15
CA ASP A 535 32.82 7.90 -17.54
C ASP A 535 33.79 7.61 -16.39
N SER A 536 34.09 6.32 -16.14
CA SER A 536 34.92 5.87 -15.01
C SER A 536 35.75 4.64 -15.37
N GLY A 537 36.83 4.35 -14.63
CA GLY A 537 37.65 3.13 -14.86
C GLY A 537 38.22 3.00 -16.28
N LEU A 538 38.50 4.13 -16.96
CA LEU A 538 38.93 4.15 -18.37
C LEU A 538 40.32 3.56 -18.62
N SER A 539 41.11 3.34 -17.56
CA SER A 539 42.43 2.70 -17.59
C SER A 539 42.42 1.24 -17.12
N ASP A 540 41.25 0.67 -16.81
CA ASP A 540 41.10 -0.70 -16.32
C ASP A 540 41.71 -1.71 -17.32
N GLY A 541 42.77 -2.41 -16.89
CA GLY A 541 43.54 -3.35 -17.71
C GLY A 541 44.81 -2.80 -18.37
N SER A 542 45.00 -1.48 -18.42
CA SER A 542 46.10 -0.85 -19.18
C SER A 542 47.51 -1.27 -18.70
N ALA A 543 47.66 -1.56 -17.41
CA ALA A 543 48.90 -2.04 -16.79
C ALA A 543 49.34 -3.45 -17.26
N GLU A 544 48.42 -4.26 -17.79
CA GLU A 544 48.73 -5.54 -18.44
C GLU A 544 48.51 -5.50 -19.97
N HIS A 545 48.44 -4.30 -20.56
CA HIS A 545 48.23 -4.07 -22.00
C HIS A 545 46.93 -4.69 -22.56
N VAL A 546 45.89 -4.81 -21.73
CA VAL A 546 44.56 -5.31 -22.11
C VAL A 546 43.48 -4.25 -21.90
N ASP A 547 42.43 -4.27 -22.72
CA ASP A 547 41.22 -3.48 -22.46
C ASP A 547 40.28 -4.29 -21.55
N LEU A 548 40.15 -3.86 -20.30
CA LEU A 548 39.16 -4.36 -19.34
C LEU A 548 38.20 -3.24 -18.90
N THR A 549 38.03 -2.19 -19.72
CA THR A 549 37.01 -1.16 -19.51
C THR A 549 35.61 -1.74 -19.76
N GLY A 550 34.58 -1.16 -19.13
CA GLY A 550 33.22 -1.71 -19.17
C GLY A 550 32.89 -2.56 -17.93
N GLY A 551 31.74 -3.24 -18.01
CA GLY A 551 31.22 -4.08 -16.93
C GLY A 551 30.46 -3.29 -15.88
N TYR A 552 30.12 -3.95 -14.78
CA TYR A 552 29.42 -3.34 -13.65
C TYR A 552 30.33 -3.24 -12.42
N TYR A 553 30.12 -2.21 -11.62
CA TYR A 553 30.52 -2.21 -10.22
C TYR A 553 29.56 -3.06 -9.40
N ASP A 554 30.07 -3.78 -8.40
CA ASP A 554 29.30 -4.85 -7.75
C ASP A 554 28.18 -4.32 -6.85
N ALA A 555 28.52 -3.40 -5.94
CA ALA A 555 27.63 -2.94 -4.88
C ALA A 555 27.72 -1.41 -4.68
N GLY A 556 27.98 -0.95 -3.45
CA GLY A 556 28.23 0.45 -3.14
C GLY A 556 29.67 0.92 -3.40
N ASP A 557 30.53 0.03 -3.90
CA ASP A 557 31.93 0.26 -4.25
C ASP A 557 32.16 0.43 -5.76
N ASN A 558 33.43 0.57 -6.15
CA ASN A 558 33.87 0.68 -7.54
C ASN A 558 34.71 -0.55 -7.95
N ILE A 559 34.61 -1.68 -7.24
CA ILE A 559 35.28 -2.93 -7.58
C ILE A 559 34.45 -3.67 -8.64
N LYS A 560 35.16 -4.35 -9.55
CA LYS A 560 34.54 -5.25 -10.53
C LYS A 560 34.81 -6.70 -10.15
N PHE A 561 34.02 -7.24 -9.23
CA PHE A 561 34.07 -8.66 -8.87
C PHE A 561 33.44 -9.50 -9.98
N GLY A 562 34.25 -10.29 -10.69
CA GLY A 562 33.80 -11.04 -11.86
C GLY A 562 32.81 -12.15 -11.55
N PHE A 563 32.84 -12.73 -10.35
CA PHE A 563 31.99 -13.85 -9.96
C PHE A 563 30.51 -13.44 -9.78
N PRO A 564 30.16 -12.49 -8.89
CA PRO A 564 28.81 -11.95 -8.82
C PRO A 564 28.38 -11.22 -10.11
N MET A 565 29.29 -10.62 -10.88
CA MET A 565 28.96 -10.03 -12.17
C MET A 565 28.58 -11.07 -13.25
N ALA A 566 29.28 -12.21 -13.28
CA ALA A 566 28.93 -13.32 -14.14
C ALA A 566 27.55 -13.88 -13.76
N PHE A 567 27.32 -14.18 -12.47
CA PHE A 567 26.01 -14.61 -11.98
C PHE A 567 24.89 -13.62 -12.31
N THR A 568 25.10 -12.33 -12.07
CA THR A 568 24.18 -11.24 -12.46
C THR A 568 23.83 -11.31 -13.95
N THR A 569 24.84 -11.49 -14.80
CA THR A 569 24.68 -11.58 -16.25
C THR A 569 23.89 -12.83 -16.64
N THR A 570 24.15 -13.98 -16.00
CA THR A 570 23.37 -15.22 -16.16
C THR A 570 21.91 -15.02 -15.76
N MET A 571 21.64 -14.35 -14.62
CA MET A 571 20.29 -14.12 -14.12
C MET A 571 19.49 -13.11 -14.97
N LEU A 572 20.13 -12.06 -15.48
CA LEU A 572 19.52 -11.17 -16.48
C LEU A 572 19.20 -11.92 -17.78
N ALA A 573 20.14 -12.74 -18.28
CA ALA A 573 19.92 -13.53 -19.49
C ALA A 573 18.78 -14.55 -19.30
N TRP A 574 18.73 -15.24 -18.16
CA TRP A 574 17.66 -16.19 -17.84
C TRP A 574 16.30 -15.48 -17.71
N SER A 575 16.26 -14.30 -17.10
CA SER A 575 15.07 -13.44 -17.04
C SER A 575 14.54 -13.08 -18.42
N VAL A 576 15.42 -12.74 -19.37
CA VAL A 576 15.03 -12.47 -20.76
C VAL A 576 14.57 -13.75 -21.49
N LEU A 577 15.21 -14.89 -21.26
CA LEU A 577 14.81 -16.17 -21.88
C LEU A 577 13.43 -16.66 -21.41
N GLU A 578 13.15 -16.56 -20.11
CA GLU A 578 11.87 -17.00 -19.56
C GLU A 578 10.75 -15.96 -19.73
N PHE A 579 11.04 -14.67 -19.53
CA PHE A 579 10.01 -13.64 -19.41
C PHE A 579 10.14 -12.50 -20.44
N GLY A 580 11.07 -12.55 -21.40
CA GLY A 580 11.24 -11.50 -22.41
C GLY A 580 9.98 -11.15 -23.21
N ARG A 581 9.11 -12.14 -23.50
CA ARG A 581 7.80 -11.92 -24.16
C ARG A 581 6.77 -11.20 -23.28
N GLN A 582 7.01 -11.12 -21.97
CA GLN A 582 6.13 -10.51 -20.97
C GLN A 582 6.53 -9.04 -20.67
N MET A 583 7.72 -8.63 -21.12
CA MET A 583 8.27 -7.27 -20.99
C MET A 583 8.53 -6.59 -22.35
N PRO A 584 7.54 -6.47 -23.26
CA PRO A 584 7.77 -6.02 -24.64
C PRO A 584 8.30 -4.58 -24.76
N LYS A 585 8.08 -3.70 -23.77
CA LYS A 585 8.65 -2.35 -23.74
C LYS A 585 10.10 -2.31 -23.23
N GLU A 586 10.45 -3.23 -22.32
CA GLU A 586 11.73 -3.25 -21.61
C GLU A 586 12.70 -4.31 -22.16
N LEU A 587 12.27 -5.11 -23.13
CA LEU A 587 13.06 -6.22 -23.69
C LEU A 587 14.42 -5.76 -24.22
N ASP A 588 14.48 -4.60 -24.87
CA ASP A 588 15.72 -4.08 -25.43
C ASP A 588 16.61 -3.42 -24.37
N HIS A 589 16.05 -2.76 -23.35
CA HIS A 589 16.82 -2.33 -22.16
C HIS A 589 17.39 -3.53 -21.39
N ALA A 590 16.61 -4.60 -21.23
CA ALA A 590 17.07 -5.85 -20.60
C ALA A 590 18.16 -6.54 -21.44
N ARG A 591 18.05 -6.53 -22.77
CA ARG A 591 19.11 -6.98 -23.68
C ARG A 591 20.36 -6.11 -23.59
N GLU A 592 20.22 -4.79 -23.47
CA GLU A 592 21.36 -3.88 -23.29
C GLU A 592 22.07 -4.16 -21.95
N ALA A 593 21.30 -4.40 -20.87
CA ALA A 593 21.87 -4.79 -19.58
C ALA A 593 22.63 -6.13 -19.63
N VAL A 594 22.11 -7.14 -20.36
CA VAL A 594 22.84 -8.40 -20.63
C VAL A 594 24.07 -8.14 -21.50
N ARG A 595 23.96 -7.34 -22.56
CA ARG A 595 25.06 -7.02 -23.48
C ARG A 595 26.21 -6.36 -22.73
N TRP A 596 25.93 -5.38 -21.88
CA TRP A 596 26.95 -4.65 -21.12
C TRP A 596 27.80 -5.57 -20.21
N GLY A 597 27.15 -6.51 -19.51
CA GLY A 597 27.85 -7.53 -18.72
C GLY A 597 28.65 -8.49 -19.62
N THR A 598 28.03 -8.98 -20.70
CA THR A 598 28.70 -9.93 -21.61
C THR A 598 29.83 -9.34 -22.45
N ASP A 599 29.80 -8.06 -22.81
CA ASP A 599 30.90 -7.39 -23.50
C ASP A 599 32.16 -7.35 -22.61
N TYR A 600 31.99 -7.05 -21.32
CA TYR A 600 33.08 -7.12 -20.35
C TYR A 600 33.57 -8.55 -20.12
N LEU A 601 32.65 -9.51 -19.89
CA LEU A 601 33.03 -10.92 -19.71
C LEU A 601 33.73 -11.49 -20.94
N LEU A 602 33.36 -11.08 -22.16
CA LEU A 602 34.07 -11.42 -23.40
C LEU A 602 35.49 -10.85 -23.43
N LYS A 603 35.70 -9.59 -23.04
CA LYS A 603 37.05 -9.01 -22.91
C LYS A 603 37.87 -9.82 -21.90
N ALA A 604 37.34 -10.04 -20.71
CA ALA A 604 38.00 -10.73 -19.61
C ALA A 604 38.37 -12.20 -19.92
N SER A 605 37.52 -12.90 -20.68
CA SER A 605 37.71 -14.32 -21.03
C SER A 605 38.40 -14.58 -22.38
N SER A 606 38.57 -13.56 -23.21
CA SER A 606 39.19 -13.69 -24.55
C SER A 606 40.51 -12.94 -24.70
N ALA A 607 40.95 -12.20 -23.68
CA ALA A 607 42.21 -11.46 -23.70
C ALA A 607 43.46 -12.36 -23.69
N LEU A 608 43.37 -13.57 -23.12
CA LEU A 608 44.45 -14.55 -23.04
C LEU A 608 43.91 -15.97 -23.34
N PRO A 609 44.71 -16.88 -23.93
CA PRO A 609 44.22 -18.21 -24.33
C PRO A 609 43.99 -19.19 -23.17
N ASP A 610 44.81 -19.11 -22.11
CA ASP A 610 44.80 -20.02 -20.95
C ASP A 610 44.66 -19.26 -19.61
N ALA A 611 43.96 -18.12 -19.62
CA ALA A 611 43.67 -17.33 -18.43
C ALA A 611 42.36 -16.54 -18.57
N LEU A 612 41.72 -16.27 -17.42
CA LEU A 612 40.50 -15.48 -17.31
C LEU A 612 40.75 -14.34 -16.33
N TYR A 613 40.51 -13.08 -16.71
CA TYR A 613 40.50 -11.97 -15.77
C TYR A 613 39.24 -12.03 -14.89
N VAL A 614 39.43 -11.91 -13.58
CA VAL A 614 38.40 -12.18 -12.57
C VAL A 614 38.05 -10.98 -11.71
N GLN A 615 38.94 -10.00 -11.58
CA GLN A 615 38.70 -8.82 -10.77
C GLN A 615 39.51 -7.62 -11.28
N VAL A 616 38.94 -6.43 -11.15
CA VAL A 616 39.65 -5.15 -11.33
C VAL A 616 39.38 -4.25 -10.13
N GLY A 617 40.45 -3.73 -9.54
CA GLY A 617 40.43 -3.01 -8.27
C GLY A 617 40.92 -3.87 -7.10
N ASN A 618 41.60 -3.25 -6.15
CA ASN A 618 41.99 -3.89 -4.88
C ASN A 618 40.99 -3.48 -3.79
N PRO A 619 40.14 -4.40 -3.28
CA PRO A 619 39.09 -4.05 -2.32
C PRO A 619 39.65 -3.49 -1.02
N ASN A 620 40.80 -3.98 -0.54
CA ASN A 620 41.40 -3.50 0.70
C ASN A 620 41.87 -2.04 0.61
N GLU A 621 42.27 -1.57 -0.57
CA GLU A 621 42.65 -0.16 -0.76
C GLU A 621 41.43 0.70 -1.11
N GLU A 622 40.52 0.20 -1.95
CA GLU A 622 39.34 0.96 -2.37
C GLU A 622 38.29 1.10 -1.25
N HIS A 623 38.21 0.15 -0.32
CA HIS A 623 37.30 0.23 0.83
C HIS A 623 37.83 1.14 1.95
N LYS A 624 39.11 1.57 1.89
CA LYS A 624 39.64 2.68 2.71
C LYS A 624 39.25 4.06 2.15
N CYS A 625 38.68 4.13 0.94
CA CYS A 625 38.37 5.37 0.26
C CYS A 625 36.86 5.49 -0.04
N TRP A 626 36.33 6.69 0.07
CA TRP A 626 34.95 7.01 -0.32
C TRP A 626 34.97 8.01 -1.47
N GLU A 627 35.28 7.56 -2.68
CA GLU A 627 35.44 8.42 -3.87
C GLU A 627 34.28 8.21 -4.86
N ARG A 628 34.00 9.22 -5.69
CA ARG A 628 33.16 9.01 -6.88
C ARG A 628 33.89 8.09 -7.85
N ALA A 629 33.16 7.27 -8.61
CA ALA A 629 33.75 6.38 -9.61
C ALA A 629 34.57 7.16 -10.67
N GLY A 630 34.15 8.38 -11.01
CA GLY A 630 34.88 9.27 -11.92
C GLY A 630 36.14 9.91 -11.33
N ASP A 631 36.28 9.94 -10.00
CA ASP A 631 37.40 10.59 -9.29
C ASP A 631 38.43 9.60 -8.73
N MET A 632 38.23 8.28 -8.95
CA MET A 632 39.03 7.21 -8.32
C MET A 632 40.54 7.48 -8.41
N SER A 633 41.19 7.64 -7.26
CA SER A 633 42.63 7.86 -7.15
C SER A 633 43.41 6.61 -6.76
N THR A 634 42.71 5.55 -6.33
CA THR A 634 43.30 4.29 -5.89
C THR A 634 43.92 3.49 -7.04
N SER A 635 44.91 2.66 -6.72
CA SER A 635 45.46 1.71 -7.68
C SER A 635 44.45 0.62 -8.00
N ARG A 636 44.21 0.39 -9.30
CA ARG A 636 43.24 -0.60 -9.81
C ARG A 636 43.95 -1.77 -10.50
N PRO A 637 44.63 -2.66 -9.74
CA PRO A 637 45.26 -3.85 -10.30
C PRO A 637 44.20 -4.79 -10.87
N VAL A 638 44.66 -5.67 -11.77
CA VAL A 638 43.83 -6.70 -12.40
C VAL A 638 44.28 -8.07 -11.91
N TYR A 639 43.31 -8.93 -11.62
CA TYR A 639 43.55 -10.29 -11.14
C TYR A 639 43.01 -11.29 -12.16
N LYS A 640 43.70 -12.42 -12.31
CA LYS A 640 43.35 -13.47 -13.28
C LYS A 640 43.60 -14.86 -12.71
N VAL A 641 42.73 -15.79 -13.08
CA VAL A 641 42.95 -17.22 -12.85
C VAL A 641 43.64 -17.83 -14.08
N THR A 642 44.48 -18.84 -13.85
CA THR A 642 45.36 -19.46 -14.83
C THR A 642 45.40 -20.98 -14.61
N SER A 643 46.05 -21.72 -15.50
CA SER A 643 46.30 -23.15 -15.30
C SER A 643 47.11 -23.51 -14.04
N SER A 644 47.86 -22.55 -13.48
CA SER A 644 48.64 -22.72 -12.23
C SER A 644 47.90 -22.22 -10.98
N ASN A 645 47.04 -21.21 -11.13
CA ASN A 645 46.16 -20.68 -10.10
C ASN A 645 44.70 -20.77 -10.60
N PRO A 646 44.06 -21.96 -10.52
CA PRO A 646 42.75 -22.21 -11.09
C PRO A 646 41.62 -21.44 -10.38
N GLY A 647 40.46 -21.38 -11.04
CA GLY A 647 39.22 -20.81 -10.51
C GLY A 647 38.04 -21.33 -11.32
N SER A 648 37.67 -22.58 -11.08
CA SER A 648 36.61 -23.31 -11.78
C SER A 648 35.24 -22.69 -11.53
N ASP A 649 35.02 -22.21 -10.32
CA ASP A 649 33.81 -21.51 -9.88
C ASP A 649 33.49 -20.32 -10.80
N ILE A 650 34.36 -19.30 -10.81
CA ILE A 650 34.19 -18.10 -11.63
C ILE A 650 34.29 -18.38 -13.13
N ALA A 651 35.12 -19.33 -13.57
CA ALA A 651 35.23 -19.69 -14.98
C ALA A 651 33.98 -20.42 -15.51
N ALA A 652 33.36 -21.28 -14.71
CA ALA A 652 32.13 -21.97 -15.07
C ALA A 652 30.89 -21.06 -14.96
N GLU A 653 30.84 -20.13 -14.00
CA GLU A 653 29.80 -19.08 -13.99
C GLU A 653 29.97 -18.10 -15.17
N THR A 654 31.21 -17.74 -15.54
CA THR A 654 31.47 -16.95 -16.76
C THR A 654 31.00 -17.70 -18.01
N ALA A 655 31.23 -19.01 -18.07
CA ALA A 655 30.69 -19.85 -19.14
C ALA A 655 29.15 -19.90 -19.12
N ALA A 656 28.51 -20.00 -17.94
CA ALA A 656 27.06 -19.96 -17.78
C ALA A 656 26.47 -18.64 -18.31
N ALA A 657 27.06 -17.51 -17.94
CA ALA A 657 26.64 -16.18 -18.38
C ALA A 657 26.69 -16.02 -19.90
N LEU A 658 27.84 -16.35 -20.51
CA LEU A 658 28.05 -16.29 -21.95
C LEU A 658 27.14 -17.29 -22.70
N ALA A 659 26.97 -18.51 -22.18
CA ALA A 659 26.07 -19.51 -22.75
C ALA A 659 24.60 -19.07 -22.69
N ALA A 660 24.11 -18.57 -21.55
CA ALA A 660 22.75 -18.07 -21.40
C ALA A 660 22.48 -16.87 -22.33
N ALA A 661 23.39 -15.89 -22.34
CA ALA A 661 23.28 -14.70 -23.20
C ALA A 661 23.35 -15.05 -24.70
N SER A 662 24.12 -16.07 -25.10
CA SER A 662 24.12 -16.54 -26.49
C SER A 662 22.71 -16.89 -26.98
N LEU A 663 21.83 -17.37 -26.08
CA LEU A 663 20.45 -17.73 -26.40
C LEU A 663 19.53 -16.52 -26.48
N VAL A 664 19.81 -15.46 -25.71
CA VAL A 664 19.11 -14.16 -25.78
C VAL A 664 19.35 -13.50 -27.14
N PHE A 665 20.60 -13.50 -27.60
CA PHE A 665 20.99 -12.85 -28.86
C PHE A 665 20.80 -13.72 -30.11
N ARG A 666 20.51 -15.01 -29.98
CA ARG A 666 20.40 -15.98 -31.10
C ARG A 666 19.63 -15.53 -32.33
N HIS A 667 18.63 -14.67 -32.16
CA HIS A 667 17.82 -14.10 -33.25
C HIS A 667 17.93 -12.57 -33.37
N ALA A 668 18.56 -11.90 -32.41
CA ALA A 668 18.73 -10.45 -32.40
C ALA A 668 20.11 -10.02 -32.95
N ASP A 669 21.14 -10.84 -32.73
CA ASP A 669 22.50 -10.66 -33.21
C ASP A 669 23.19 -12.04 -33.28
N VAL A 670 23.13 -12.65 -34.47
CA VAL A 670 23.62 -14.03 -34.71
C VAL A 670 25.14 -14.12 -34.57
N HIS A 671 25.87 -13.07 -34.98
CA HIS A 671 27.33 -13.05 -34.89
C HIS A 671 27.79 -12.96 -33.44
N TYR A 672 27.18 -12.06 -32.65
CA TYR A 672 27.45 -11.94 -31.22
C TYR A 672 27.03 -13.21 -30.46
N SER A 673 25.87 -13.78 -30.77
CA SER A 673 25.41 -15.06 -30.22
C SER A 673 26.42 -16.20 -30.42
N ASN A 674 26.98 -16.35 -31.61
CA ASN A 674 27.99 -17.38 -31.87
C ASN A 674 29.30 -17.11 -31.11
N LYS A 675 29.79 -15.86 -31.09
CA LYS A 675 30.98 -15.46 -30.32
C LYS A 675 30.82 -15.79 -28.83
N LEU A 676 29.69 -15.42 -28.22
CA LEU A 676 29.36 -15.74 -26.84
C LEU A 676 29.40 -17.25 -26.57
N LYS A 677 28.73 -18.04 -27.42
CA LYS A 677 28.64 -19.50 -27.30
C LYS A 677 30.01 -20.19 -27.44
N GLU A 678 30.84 -19.74 -28.36
CA GLU A 678 32.19 -20.27 -28.58
C GLU A 678 33.12 -19.96 -27.40
N THR A 679 33.10 -18.72 -26.89
CA THR A 679 33.87 -18.36 -25.70
C THR A 679 33.36 -19.08 -24.45
N ALA A 680 32.03 -19.29 -24.30
CA ALA A 680 31.47 -20.08 -23.19
C ALA A 680 32.00 -21.52 -23.15
N VAL A 681 32.08 -22.19 -24.31
CA VAL A 681 32.64 -23.56 -24.41
C VAL A 681 34.11 -23.58 -23.98
N LYS A 682 34.90 -22.56 -24.37
CA LYS A 682 36.32 -22.44 -23.98
C LYS A 682 36.48 -22.17 -22.49
N ALA A 683 35.72 -21.22 -21.92
CA ALA A 683 35.76 -20.89 -20.51
C ALA A 683 35.39 -22.09 -19.62
N PHE A 684 34.39 -22.88 -20.02
CA PHE A 684 34.01 -24.10 -19.31
C PHE A 684 35.06 -25.21 -19.44
N ALA A 685 35.64 -25.39 -20.63
CA ALA A 685 36.73 -26.36 -20.82
C ALA A 685 37.96 -26.00 -19.98
N PHE A 686 38.26 -24.71 -19.80
CA PHE A 686 39.28 -24.24 -18.85
C PHE A 686 38.89 -24.57 -17.40
N ALA A 687 37.65 -24.25 -17.00
CA ALA A 687 37.13 -24.50 -15.65
C ALA A 687 37.19 -25.98 -15.22
N ASP A 688 36.80 -26.90 -16.11
CA ASP A 688 36.79 -28.34 -15.83
C ASP A 688 38.21 -28.96 -15.89
N LYS A 689 39.06 -28.49 -16.79
CA LYS A 689 40.43 -29.00 -16.98
C LYS A 689 41.36 -28.60 -15.83
N TYR A 690 41.21 -27.39 -15.30
CA TYR A 690 42.05 -26.84 -14.24
C TYR A 690 41.19 -26.62 -12.99
N ARG A 691 40.99 -27.69 -12.20
CA ARG A 691 40.07 -27.66 -11.05
C ARG A 691 40.66 -26.98 -9.80
N GLY A 692 39.92 -26.03 -9.26
CA GLY A 692 40.18 -25.36 -7.97
C GLY A 692 39.20 -24.21 -7.75
N SER A 693 38.99 -23.79 -6.50
CA SER A 693 38.23 -22.57 -6.20
C SER A 693 39.13 -21.35 -6.34
N TYR A 694 38.59 -20.20 -6.76
CA TYR A 694 39.34 -18.95 -6.76
C TYR A 694 39.45 -18.30 -5.35
N SER A 695 38.66 -18.77 -4.37
CA SER A 695 38.57 -18.19 -3.02
C SER A 695 38.53 -19.21 -1.86
N ASP A 696 38.86 -20.48 -2.12
CA ASP A 696 38.98 -21.60 -1.16
C ASP A 696 37.73 -21.95 -0.30
N SER A 697 36.61 -21.24 -0.44
CA SER A 697 35.47 -21.31 0.51
C SER A 697 34.39 -22.34 0.19
N LEU A 698 34.28 -22.83 -1.06
CA LEU A 698 33.31 -23.86 -1.45
C LEU A 698 33.86 -24.83 -2.52
N SER A 699 33.17 -25.96 -2.64
CA SER A 699 33.43 -26.97 -3.66
C SER A 699 32.84 -26.55 -5.00
N SER A 700 33.68 -26.14 -5.95
CA SER A 700 33.38 -25.69 -7.34
C SER A 700 32.55 -26.63 -8.26
N VAL A 701 31.95 -27.67 -7.68
CA VAL A 701 31.11 -28.67 -8.33
C VAL A 701 29.78 -28.07 -8.78
N ASP A 702 29.21 -27.10 -8.06
CA ASP A 702 27.91 -26.53 -8.42
C ASP A 702 27.98 -25.49 -9.54
N GLU A 703 29.08 -24.74 -9.72
CA GLU A 703 29.27 -23.96 -10.94
C GLU A 703 29.58 -24.84 -12.14
N LEU A 704 30.34 -25.93 -11.97
CA LEU A 704 30.54 -26.91 -13.04
C LEU A 704 29.20 -27.54 -13.48
N LEU A 705 28.31 -27.81 -12.53
CA LEU A 705 26.93 -28.24 -12.79
C LEU A 705 26.12 -27.17 -13.54
N TRP A 706 26.21 -25.91 -13.11
CA TRP A 706 25.48 -24.78 -13.66
C TRP A 706 25.95 -24.39 -15.07
N GLY A 707 27.26 -24.29 -15.29
CA GLY A 707 27.88 -24.06 -16.58
C GLY A 707 27.56 -25.17 -17.58
N ALA A 708 27.61 -26.44 -17.15
CA ALA A 708 27.17 -27.57 -17.96
C ALA A 708 25.68 -27.50 -18.31
N ALA A 709 24.82 -27.14 -17.35
CA ALA A 709 23.39 -26.99 -17.59
C ALA A 709 23.11 -25.93 -18.67
N TRP A 710 23.77 -24.75 -18.60
CA TRP A 710 23.63 -23.70 -19.61
C TRP A 710 24.24 -24.05 -20.95
N LEU A 711 25.41 -24.69 -20.99
CA LEU A 711 26.00 -25.19 -22.23
C LEU A 711 25.15 -26.27 -22.89
N TYR A 712 24.48 -27.13 -22.11
CA TYR A 712 23.46 -28.04 -22.64
C TYR A 712 22.28 -27.26 -23.25
N LYS A 713 21.74 -26.24 -22.55
CA LYS A 713 20.66 -25.40 -23.13
C LYS A 713 21.11 -24.73 -24.43
N ALA A 714 22.37 -24.31 -24.51
CA ALA A 714 22.90 -23.48 -25.59
C ALA A 714 23.38 -24.25 -26.82
N THR A 715 24.16 -25.31 -26.62
CA THR A 715 24.75 -26.13 -27.70
C THR A 715 23.83 -27.25 -28.17
N LYS A 716 22.89 -27.71 -27.33
CA LYS A 716 22.10 -28.95 -27.49
C LYS A 716 22.93 -30.24 -27.50
N ASN A 717 24.21 -30.18 -27.14
CA ASN A 717 25.03 -31.37 -26.95
C ASN A 717 24.68 -32.05 -25.62
N SER A 718 24.11 -33.27 -25.69
CA SER A 718 23.70 -34.06 -24.53
C SER A 718 24.86 -34.46 -23.62
N SER A 719 26.12 -34.44 -24.08
CA SER A 719 27.27 -34.75 -23.21
C SER A 719 27.35 -33.82 -22.00
N TYR A 720 26.89 -32.57 -22.11
CA TYR A 720 26.81 -31.62 -20.99
C TYR A 720 25.71 -31.99 -19.98
N LEU A 721 24.60 -32.58 -20.44
CA LEU A 721 23.58 -33.13 -19.53
C LEU A 721 24.13 -34.35 -18.79
N SER A 722 24.76 -35.29 -19.50
CA SER A 722 25.41 -36.46 -18.88
C SER A 722 26.50 -36.05 -17.88
N TYR A 723 27.29 -35.02 -18.20
CA TYR A 723 28.30 -34.46 -17.31
C TYR A 723 27.66 -33.82 -16.07
N ALA A 724 26.62 -32.98 -16.23
CA ALA A 724 25.87 -32.39 -15.12
C ALA A 724 25.35 -33.46 -14.14
N LYS A 725 24.82 -34.58 -14.65
CA LYS A 725 24.39 -35.73 -13.83
C LYS A 725 25.56 -36.39 -13.08
N SER A 726 26.72 -36.53 -13.75
CA SER A 726 27.91 -37.19 -13.18
C SER A 726 28.53 -36.47 -11.99
N LEU A 727 28.26 -35.17 -11.82
CA LEU A 727 28.75 -34.37 -10.69
C LEU A 727 28.01 -34.66 -9.36
N GLY A 728 26.83 -35.28 -9.42
CA GLY A 728 25.99 -35.55 -8.25
C GLY A 728 25.15 -34.33 -7.86
N ILE A 729 23.83 -34.46 -8.00
CA ILE A 729 22.88 -33.34 -7.86
C ILE A 729 22.06 -33.39 -6.55
N ASN A 730 22.33 -34.37 -5.69
CA ASN A 730 21.55 -34.60 -4.47
C ASN A 730 21.95 -33.62 -3.38
N SER A 731 21.09 -32.62 -3.13
CA SER A 731 21.35 -31.52 -2.20
C SER A 731 20.08 -31.14 -1.46
N ASP A 732 20.18 -31.02 -0.14
CA ASP A 732 19.12 -30.49 0.73
C ASP A 732 19.21 -28.96 0.87
N SER A 733 19.86 -28.29 -0.11
CA SER A 733 20.05 -26.85 -0.10
C SER A 733 18.74 -26.08 -0.33
N ASP A 734 18.58 -25.03 0.46
CA ASP A 734 17.45 -24.11 0.51
C ASP A 734 17.84 -22.67 0.11
N SER A 735 18.99 -22.49 -0.53
CA SER A 735 19.48 -21.19 -1.00
C SER A 735 19.99 -21.24 -2.44
N PHE A 736 19.71 -20.18 -3.19
CA PHE A 736 20.29 -19.93 -4.52
C PHE A 736 20.89 -18.52 -4.51
N SER A 737 22.15 -18.36 -4.93
CA SER A 737 22.91 -17.10 -4.84
C SER A 737 24.02 -17.04 -5.89
N TRP A 738 24.80 -15.95 -5.91
CA TRP A 738 26.05 -15.89 -6.68
C TRP A 738 27.09 -16.92 -6.24
N ASP A 739 26.88 -17.57 -5.10
CA ASP A 739 27.78 -18.52 -4.46
C ASP A 739 27.27 -19.98 -4.62
N ASN A 740 25.98 -20.26 -4.42
CA ASN A 740 25.41 -21.62 -4.55
C ASN A 740 24.37 -21.70 -5.68
N LYS A 741 24.62 -22.58 -6.67
CA LYS A 741 23.88 -22.67 -7.94
C LYS A 741 23.02 -23.93 -8.08
N ILE A 742 23.13 -24.91 -7.16
CA ILE A 742 22.47 -26.23 -7.31
C ILE A 742 20.95 -26.10 -7.55
N PRO A 743 20.19 -25.33 -6.75
CA PRO A 743 18.75 -25.22 -6.98
C PRO A 743 18.40 -24.55 -8.31
N GLY A 744 19.21 -23.59 -8.76
CA GLY A 744 19.07 -22.94 -10.07
C GLY A 744 19.26 -23.92 -11.22
N ALA A 745 20.32 -24.74 -11.17
CA ALA A 745 20.59 -25.77 -12.17
C ALA A 745 19.47 -26.82 -12.22
N CYS A 746 19.00 -27.30 -11.06
CA CYS A 746 17.90 -28.25 -10.97
C CYS A 746 16.59 -27.68 -11.54
N VAL A 747 16.23 -26.43 -11.20
CA VAL A 747 15.08 -25.75 -11.81
C VAL A 747 15.27 -25.62 -13.32
N LEU A 748 16.42 -25.15 -13.82
CA LEU A 748 16.68 -24.97 -15.26
C LEU A 748 16.55 -26.27 -16.09
N LEU A 749 16.99 -27.40 -15.53
CA LEU A 749 16.97 -28.71 -16.20
C LEU A 749 15.64 -29.45 -16.01
N SER A 750 14.94 -29.26 -14.89
CA SER A 750 13.58 -29.80 -14.67
C SER A 750 12.59 -29.44 -15.80
N ARG A 751 12.80 -28.30 -16.47
CA ARG A 751 12.05 -27.86 -17.64
C ARG A 751 11.96 -28.94 -18.72
N ASP A 752 13.04 -29.67 -18.95
CA ASP A 752 13.12 -30.58 -20.08
C ASP A 752 12.42 -31.91 -19.75
N TYR A 753 12.35 -32.31 -18.47
CA TYR A 753 11.41 -33.32 -18.00
C TYR A 753 9.95 -32.83 -18.09
N LEU A 754 9.63 -31.74 -17.38
CA LEU A 754 8.24 -31.26 -17.21
C LEU A 754 7.59 -30.89 -18.54
N VAL A 755 8.29 -30.15 -19.39
CA VAL A 755 7.77 -29.53 -20.62
C VAL A 755 8.18 -30.30 -21.87
N GLN A 756 9.40 -30.83 -21.95
CA GLN A 756 9.91 -31.52 -23.14
C GLN A 756 9.79 -33.05 -23.08
N LYS A 757 9.39 -33.61 -21.92
CA LYS A 757 9.26 -35.06 -21.67
C LYS A 757 10.56 -35.84 -21.87
N ASN A 758 11.69 -35.23 -21.56
CA ASN A 758 12.97 -35.93 -21.46
C ASN A 758 13.11 -36.61 -20.08
N GLU A 759 12.92 -37.93 -20.05
CA GLU A 759 13.05 -38.77 -18.85
C GLU A 759 14.47 -38.71 -18.23
N GLU A 760 15.52 -38.43 -19.02
CA GLU A 760 16.90 -38.30 -18.50
C GLU A 760 17.04 -37.17 -17.46
N ALA A 761 16.12 -36.19 -17.48
CA ALA A 761 16.11 -35.03 -16.60
C ALA A 761 15.17 -35.16 -15.38
N SER A 762 14.58 -36.35 -15.15
CA SER A 762 13.65 -36.64 -14.05
C SER A 762 14.21 -36.31 -12.66
N GLU A 763 15.47 -36.67 -12.41
CA GLU A 763 16.19 -36.38 -11.16
C GLU A 763 16.32 -34.87 -10.87
N PHE A 764 16.49 -34.02 -11.89
CA PHE A 764 16.56 -32.57 -11.70
C PHE A 764 15.21 -31.98 -11.27
N ARG A 765 14.09 -32.54 -11.75
CA ARG A 765 12.75 -32.18 -11.24
C ARG A 765 12.66 -32.50 -9.75
N GLU A 766 13.08 -33.68 -9.31
CA GLU A 766 12.96 -34.10 -7.91
C GLU A 766 13.74 -33.18 -6.97
N GLN A 767 14.96 -32.79 -7.33
CA GLN A 767 15.75 -31.83 -6.56
C GLN A 767 15.14 -30.42 -6.61
N ALA A 768 14.59 -29.99 -7.75
CA ALA A 768 13.84 -28.73 -7.83
C ALA A 768 12.63 -28.74 -6.88
N GLU A 769 11.86 -29.83 -6.83
CA GLU A 769 10.70 -29.96 -5.96
C GLU A 769 11.08 -29.97 -4.48
N ARG A 770 12.19 -30.61 -4.10
CA ARG A 770 12.76 -30.51 -2.74
C ARG A 770 13.10 -29.07 -2.35
N PHE A 771 13.81 -28.33 -3.21
CA PHE A 771 14.07 -26.91 -2.97
C PHE A 771 12.77 -26.12 -2.80
N MET A 772 11.78 -26.32 -3.67
CA MET A 772 10.47 -25.66 -3.54
C MET A 772 9.81 -25.99 -2.19
N CYS A 773 9.91 -27.24 -1.72
CA CYS A 773 9.41 -27.67 -0.41
C CYS A 773 10.18 -27.09 0.78
N SER A 774 11.48 -26.79 0.62
CA SER A 774 12.30 -26.16 1.67
C SER A 774 11.96 -24.67 1.90
N VAL A 775 11.48 -23.98 0.87
CA VAL A 775 11.14 -22.54 0.92
C VAL A 775 9.65 -22.25 1.14
N LEU A 776 8.76 -23.24 0.97
CA LEU A 776 7.30 -23.06 1.01
C LEU A 776 6.73 -22.99 2.44
N PRO A 777 5.99 -21.91 2.81
CA PRO A 777 5.29 -21.85 4.09
C PRO A 777 4.31 -23.01 4.29
N ASN A 778 4.32 -23.59 5.49
CA ASN A 778 3.54 -24.77 5.90
C ASN A 778 3.92 -26.09 5.21
N SER A 779 5.04 -26.13 4.49
CA SER A 779 5.69 -27.41 4.14
C SER A 779 6.33 -28.03 5.38
N SER A 780 6.19 -29.33 5.58
CA SER A 780 6.90 -30.08 6.63
C SER A 780 8.41 -30.17 6.42
N SER A 781 8.86 -29.95 5.18
CA SER A 781 10.29 -29.88 4.80
C SER A 781 10.85 -28.46 4.84
N MET A 782 10.10 -27.46 5.34
CA MET A 782 10.52 -26.06 5.34
C MET A 782 11.75 -25.84 6.24
N SER A 783 12.84 -25.31 5.68
CA SER A 783 14.08 -25.01 6.40
C SER A 783 14.36 -23.50 6.53
N VAL A 784 13.81 -22.68 5.62
CA VAL A 784 13.95 -21.22 5.69
C VAL A 784 13.08 -20.61 6.79
N LYS A 785 13.52 -19.49 7.36
CA LYS A 785 12.69 -18.70 8.27
C LYS A 785 11.87 -17.66 7.50
N TYR A 786 10.89 -17.08 8.18
CA TYR A 786 10.17 -15.90 7.74
C TYR A 786 10.12 -14.87 8.88
N THR A 787 10.27 -13.59 8.55
CA THR A 787 10.09 -12.48 9.51
C THR A 787 8.62 -12.38 9.97
N PRO A 788 8.31 -11.69 11.09
CA PRO A 788 6.94 -11.40 11.49
C PRO A 788 6.07 -10.75 10.39
N GLY A 789 6.66 -9.92 9.53
CA GLY A 789 6.05 -9.30 8.36
C GLY A 789 5.92 -10.21 7.13
N GLY A 790 6.52 -11.40 7.14
CA GLY A 790 6.38 -12.41 6.09
C GLY A 790 7.43 -12.36 4.97
N LEU A 791 8.57 -11.68 5.18
CA LEU A 791 9.73 -11.78 4.30
C LEU A 791 10.47 -13.10 4.55
N LEU A 792 10.90 -13.79 3.50
CA LEU A 792 11.80 -14.94 3.59
C LEU A 792 13.13 -14.46 4.19
N TYR A 793 13.57 -15.12 5.26
CA TYR A 793 14.77 -14.72 5.99
C TYR A 793 15.77 -15.88 6.07
N LYS A 794 16.94 -15.70 5.48
CA LYS A 794 17.99 -16.71 5.39
C LYS A 794 19.20 -16.41 6.27
N MET A 795 19.66 -15.15 6.28
CA MET A 795 20.79 -14.71 7.12
C MET A 795 20.72 -13.21 7.41
N ASN A 796 21.52 -12.76 8.38
CA ASN A 796 21.69 -11.34 8.66
C ASN A 796 22.64 -10.70 7.64
N GLY A 797 22.26 -9.55 7.10
CA GLY A 797 22.97 -8.86 6.01
C GLY A 797 22.64 -9.41 4.62
N SER A 798 22.40 -8.51 3.66
CA SER A 798 22.10 -8.82 2.25
C SER A 798 21.01 -9.88 2.01
N ASN A 799 20.07 -10.03 2.96
CA ASN A 799 19.03 -11.05 2.91
C ASN A 799 18.16 -10.98 1.62
N MET A 800 17.96 -9.78 1.07
CA MET A 800 17.21 -9.58 -0.17
C MET A 800 17.76 -10.34 -1.37
N GLN A 801 19.04 -10.74 -1.38
CA GLN A 801 19.57 -11.69 -2.36
C GLN A 801 18.72 -12.97 -2.41
N TYR A 802 18.53 -13.62 -1.26
CA TYR A 802 17.81 -14.90 -1.17
C TYR A 802 16.31 -14.73 -1.45
N VAL A 803 15.75 -13.58 -1.10
CA VAL A 803 14.37 -13.22 -1.41
C VAL A 803 14.15 -13.12 -2.92
N THR A 804 15.02 -12.38 -3.63
CA THR A 804 14.86 -12.15 -5.07
C THR A 804 15.21 -13.38 -5.90
N THR A 805 16.29 -14.12 -5.57
CA THR A 805 16.64 -15.37 -6.26
C THR A 805 15.58 -16.45 -6.06
N THR A 806 15.06 -16.63 -4.84
CA THR A 806 13.97 -17.59 -4.57
C THR A 806 12.69 -17.19 -5.30
N SER A 807 12.33 -15.90 -5.28
CA SER A 807 11.16 -15.39 -6.02
C SER A 807 11.27 -15.62 -7.53
N PHE A 808 12.48 -15.51 -8.08
CA PHE A 808 12.74 -15.86 -9.47
C PHE A 808 12.54 -17.36 -9.74
N LEU A 809 13.16 -18.25 -8.94
CA LEU A 809 13.02 -19.70 -9.14
C LEU A 809 11.57 -20.18 -9.01
N LEU A 810 10.83 -19.67 -8.00
CA LEU A 810 9.40 -19.91 -7.82
C LEU A 810 8.58 -19.47 -9.05
N SER A 811 8.92 -18.32 -9.66
CA SER A 811 8.28 -17.81 -10.88
C SER A 811 8.49 -18.74 -12.07
N VAL A 812 9.74 -19.17 -12.27
CA VAL A 812 10.14 -20.10 -13.35
C VAL A 812 9.48 -21.46 -13.18
N TYR A 813 9.52 -22.05 -11.99
CA TYR A 813 8.92 -23.36 -11.75
C TYR A 813 7.38 -23.33 -11.82
N SER A 814 6.74 -22.25 -11.33
CA SER A 814 5.31 -22.01 -11.54
C SER A 814 4.94 -21.99 -13.03
N LYS A 815 5.75 -21.33 -13.86
CA LYS A 815 5.57 -21.32 -15.32
C LYS A 815 5.72 -22.72 -15.93
N TYR A 816 6.70 -23.52 -15.49
CA TYR A 816 6.87 -24.89 -16.00
C TYR A 816 5.70 -25.80 -15.63
N LEU A 817 5.28 -25.81 -14.36
CA LEU A 817 4.11 -26.58 -13.90
C LEU A 817 2.82 -26.15 -14.64
N LYS A 818 2.64 -24.84 -14.89
CA LYS A 818 1.51 -24.32 -15.68
C LYS A 818 1.58 -24.80 -17.14
N ALA A 819 2.76 -24.86 -17.74
CA ALA A 819 2.96 -25.34 -19.11
C ALA A 819 2.77 -26.86 -19.24
N SER A 820 3.24 -27.64 -18.26
CA SER A 820 3.11 -29.10 -18.22
C SER A 820 1.73 -29.59 -17.73
N LYS A 821 0.92 -28.69 -17.15
CA LYS A 821 -0.35 -28.97 -16.44
C LYS A 821 -0.17 -29.92 -15.24
N GLN A 822 0.96 -29.83 -14.56
CA GLN A 822 1.29 -30.68 -13.41
C GLN A 822 1.24 -29.93 -12.08
N THR A 823 1.21 -30.70 -11.01
CA THR A 823 1.31 -30.30 -9.60
C THR A 823 2.22 -31.31 -8.90
N PHE A 824 2.82 -30.92 -7.78
CA PHE A 824 3.66 -31.81 -6.96
C PHE A 824 3.21 -31.78 -5.49
N LYS A 825 3.90 -32.51 -4.62
CA LYS A 825 3.58 -32.57 -3.19
C LYS A 825 4.81 -32.30 -2.33
N CYS A 826 4.64 -31.48 -1.31
CA CYS A 826 5.52 -31.40 -0.16
C CYS A 826 4.83 -32.13 0.99
N ASP A 827 5.08 -33.44 1.09
CA ASP A 827 4.37 -34.39 1.96
C ASP A 827 2.83 -34.27 1.84
N ASN A 828 2.19 -33.60 2.81
CA ASN A 828 0.75 -33.40 2.88
C ASN A 828 0.25 -32.16 2.08
N LEU A 829 1.15 -31.26 1.69
CA LEU A 829 0.83 -30.04 0.95
C LEU A 829 0.88 -30.31 -0.56
N VAL A 830 -0.27 -30.29 -1.23
CA VAL A 830 -0.31 -30.24 -2.71
C VAL A 830 0.11 -28.84 -3.17
N VAL A 831 1.09 -28.77 -4.06
CA VAL A 831 1.64 -27.52 -4.59
C VAL A 831 1.24 -27.33 -6.05
N THR A 832 0.59 -26.20 -6.31
CA THR A 832 0.09 -25.78 -7.61
C THR A 832 0.87 -24.57 -8.14
N PRO A 833 0.84 -24.29 -9.46
CA PRO A 833 1.37 -23.05 -10.03
C PRO A 833 0.86 -21.78 -9.32
N ALA A 834 -0.39 -21.79 -8.87
CA ALA A 834 -1.03 -20.68 -8.20
C ALA A 834 -0.43 -20.40 -6.82
N GLN A 835 -0.14 -21.43 -6.01
CA GLN A 835 0.51 -21.26 -4.70
C GLN A 835 1.92 -20.68 -4.84
N LEU A 836 2.73 -21.19 -5.77
CA LEU A 836 4.07 -20.64 -6.04
C LEU A 836 3.98 -19.16 -6.43
N ARG A 837 3.06 -18.81 -7.34
CA ARG A 837 2.84 -17.41 -7.76
C ARG A 837 2.35 -16.50 -6.63
N VAL A 838 1.55 -17.01 -5.69
CA VAL A 838 1.13 -16.25 -4.50
C VAL A 838 2.31 -15.98 -3.57
N LEU A 839 3.25 -16.92 -3.41
CA LEU A 839 4.47 -16.69 -2.64
C LEU A 839 5.37 -15.65 -3.32
N VAL A 840 5.59 -15.76 -4.64
CA VAL A 840 6.32 -14.75 -5.43
C VAL A 840 5.71 -13.36 -5.24
N LYS A 841 4.38 -13.24 -5.40
CA LYS A 841 3.68 -11.97 -5.21
C LYS A 841 3.99 -11.40 -3.81
N LYS A 842 3.77 -12.16 -2.74
CA LYS A 842 4.07 -11.72 -1.36
C LYS A 842 5.50 -11.21 -1.16
N GLN A 843 6.51 -11.92 -1.69
CA GLN A 843 7.91 -11.53 -1.51
C GLN A 843 8.26 -10.25 -2.29
N VAL A 844 7.79 -10.12 -3.53
CA VAL A 844 8.01 -8.91 -4.34
C VAL A 844 7.21 -7.73 -3.80
N ASP A 845 5.97 -7.93 -3.35
CA ASP A 845 5.18 -6.88 -2.72
C ASP A 845 5.86 -6.38 -1.44
N TYR A 846 6.42 -7.27 -0.61
CA TYR A 846 7.19 -6.89 0.57
C TYR A 846 8.37 -5.98 0.19
N ILE A 847 9.11 -6.30 -0.88
CA ILE A 847 10.17 -5.43 -1.43
C ILE A 847 9.60 -4.07 -1.86
N LEU A 848 8.41 -4.03 -2.45
CA LEU A 848 7.80 -2.82 -3.01
C LEU A 848 6.96 -2.00 -2.02
N GLY A 849 6.77 -2.47 -0.78
CA GLY A 849 6.14 -1.71 0.31
C GLY A 849 5.09 -2.45 1.15
N GLU A 850 4.67 -3.67 0.80
CA GLU A 850 3.78 -4.51 1.60
C GLU A 850 4.49 -5.18 2.79
N ASN A 851 5.05 -4.35 3.67
CA ASN A 851 5.78 -4.77 4.87
C ASN A 851 5.37 -3.95 6.11
N PRO A 852 5.75 -4.36 7.34
CA PRO A 852 5.37 -3.66 8.57
C PRO A 852 5.77 -2.17 8.66
N ARG A 853 6.74 -1.74 7.84
CA ARG A 853 7.21 -0.34 7.78
C ARG A 853 6.48 0.51 6.73
N GLY A 854 5.73 -0.10 5.82
CA GLY A 854 5.11 0.58 4.68
C GLY A 854 6.13 1.29 3.79
N MET A 855 7.31 0.70 3.62
CA MET A 855 8.47 1.30 2.94
C MET A 855 8.93 0.38 1.80
N SER A 856 9.02 0.90 0.58
CA SER A 856 9.65 0.18 -0.53
C SER A 856 11.15 0.05 -0.26
N TYR A 857 11.68 -1.17 -0.23
CA TYR A 857 13.12 -1.44 -0.23
C TYR A 857 13.77 -1.26 -1.61
N MET A 858 12.97 -1.00 -2.65
CA MET A 858 13.44 -0.48 -3.94
C MET A 858 13.48 1.05 -3.92
N VAL A 859 14.67 1.61 -4.10
CA VAL A 859 14.94 3.06 -4.13
C VAL A 859 14.22 3.73 -5.30
N GLY A 860 13.55 4.85 -5.04
CA GLY A 860 12.80 5.61 -6.04
C GLY A 860 11.44 5.01 -6.42
N TYR A 861 11.06 3.84 -5.88
CA TYR A 861 9.73 3.26 -6.06
C TYR A 861 8.80 3.63 -4.90
N GLY A 862 7.58 4.09 -5.20
CA GLY A 862 6.65 4.65 -4.21
C GLY A 862 7.09 5.98 -3.58
N GLU A 863 6.34 6.47 -2.59
CA GLU A 863 6.66 7.73 -1.88
C GLU A 863 7.65 7.55 -0.72
N ASN A 864 7.76 6.33 -0.17
CA ASN A 864 8.53 5.99 1.02
C ASN A 864 9.53 4.86 0.70
N PHE A 865 10.82 5.21 0.59
CA PHE A 865 11.91 4.31 0.24
C PHE A 865 13.23 4.79 0.91
N PRO A 866 14.24 3.91 1.09
CA PRO A 866 15.55 4.26 1.65
C PRO A 866 16.21 5.45 0.98
N ARG A 867 16.62 6.45 1.76
CA ARG A 867 17.25 7.67 1.25
C ARG A 867 18.74 7.75 1.57
N ARG A 868 19.27 6.86 2.39
CA ARG A 868 20.66 6.87 2.88
C ARG A 868 21.34 5.52 2.57
N ILE A 869 21.23 5.04 1.33
CA ILE A 869 21.83 3.76 0.92
C ILE A 869 23.35 3.81 0.89
N HIS A 870 24.00 2.70 1.29
CA HIS A 870 25.46 2.53 1.24
C HIS A 870 25.94 2.43 -0.21
N HIS A 871 26.20 3.57 -0.84
CA HIS A 871 26.72 3.63 -2.21
C HIS A 871 27.46 4.95 -2.47
N ARG A 872 28.71 4.86 -2.93
CA ARG A 872 29.62 6.00 -3.18
C ARG A 872 29.00 7.07 -4.08
N ASP A 873 28.81 6.80 -5.38
CA ASP A 873 28.26 7.80 -6.32
C ASP A 873 26.83 8.26 -5.98
N SER A 874 26.02 7.49 -5.25
CA SER A 874 24.71 7.95 -4.79
C SER A 874 24.85 9.01 -3.68
N SER A 875 25.78 8.78 -2.74
CA SER A 875 26.00 9.61 -1.55
C SER A 875 26.79 10.91 -1.78
N ILE A 876 27.65 10.95 -2.80
CA ILE A 876 28.51 12.12 -3.09
C ILE A 876 27.88 12.96 -4.23
N PRO A 877 27.83 14.31 -4.14
CA PRO A 877 27.29 15.15 -5.21
C PRO A 877 27.94 14.87 -6.57
N THR A 878 27.12 14.70 -7.61
CA THR A 878 27.59 14.40 -8.97
C THR A 878 28.58 15.45 -9.50
N ILE A 879 29.48 15.03 -10.39
CA ILE A 879 30.45 15.92 -11.07
C ILE A 879 29.80 17.08 -11.83
N ARG A 880 28.51 16.96 -12.18
CA ARG A 880 27.70 18.03 -12.80
C ARG A 880 27.26 19.13 -11.81
N VAL A 881 27.29 18.84 -10.51
CA VAL A 881 26.91 19.76 -9.42
C VAL A 881 28.15 20.31 -8.70
N SER A 882 29.16 19.47 -8.49
CA SER A 882 30.50 19.92 -8.06
C SER A 882 31.57 19.29 -8.94
N ALA A 883 32.26 20.12 -9.72
CA ALA A 883 33.37 19.71 -10.58
C ALA A 883 34.68 19.46 -9.81
N GLU A 884 34.73 19.79 -8.53
CA GLU A 884 35.86 19.46 -7.66
C GLU A 884 35.94 17.94 -7.46
N ALA A 885 37.15 17.36 -7.60
CA ALA A 885 37.38 15.94 -7.43
C ALA A 885 37.33 15.56 -5.94
N VAL A 886 36.61 14.49 -5.60
CA VAL A 886 36.47 13.98 -4.23
C VAL A 886 37.45 12.82 -4.05
N GLY A 887 38.64 13.13 -3.58
CA GLY A 887 39.69 12.14 -3.26
C GLY A 887 39.40 11.33 -2.00
N CYS A 888 40.22 10.30 -1.76
CA CYS A 888 40.01 9.18 -0.84
C CYS A 888 39.29 9.52 0.48
N ASP A 889 39.85 10.45 1.27
CA ASP A 889 39.28 10.85 2.57
C ASP A 889 38.12 11.85 2.45
N GLY A 890 38.05 12.58 1.34
CA GLY A 890 37.11 13.69 1.11
C GLY A 890 35.65 13.27 1.03
N GLY A 891 35.35 11.99 0.80
CA GLY A 891 33.98 11.48 0.77
C GLY A 891 33.43 11.00 2.11
N PHE A 892 34.26 10.75 3.13
CA PHE A 892 33.77 10.27 4.43
C PHE A 892 32.73 11.19 5.10
N PRO A 893 32.79 12.53 4.97
CA PRO A 893 31.72 13.41 5.42
C PRO A 893 30.35 13.11 4.77
N PHE A 894 30.34 12.59 3.54
CA PHE A 894 29.12 12.11 2.87
C PHE A 894 28.73 10.71 3.33
N LEU A 895 29.68 9.80 3.59
CA LEU A 895 29.40 8.49 4.18
C LEU A 895 28.63 8.65 5.51
N TYR A 896 29.16 9.44 6.44
CA TYR A 896 28.62 9.60 7.79
C TYR A 896 27.49 10.64 7.91
N SER A 897 27.02 11.22 6.81
CA SER A 897 25.95 12.22 6.86
C SER A 897 24.59 11.64 7.25
N ASP A 898 23.84 12.36 8.08
CA ASP A 898 22.42 12.13 8.37
C ASP A 898 21.50 12.56 7.21
N LYS A 899 22.00 13.33 6.25
CA LYS A 899 21.24 13.79 5.08
C LYS A 899 21.00 12.66 4.07
N PRO A 900 19.89 12.74 3.30
CA PRO A 900 19.68 11.92 2.11
C PRO A 900 20.84 11.96 1.12
N ASN A 901 21.02 10.86 0.38
CA ASN A 901 21.90 10.79 -0.79
C ASN A 901 21.48 11.84 -1.84
N PRO A 902 22.40 12.69 -2.36
CA PRO A 902 22.08 13.70 -3.35
C PRO A 902 21.66 13.12 -4.71
N ASN A 903 22.16 11.93 -5.08
CA ASN A 903 21.80 11.28 -6.33
C ASN A 903 20.95 10.02 -6.04
N ILE A 904 19.72 9.98 -6.55
CA ILE A 904 18.81 8.84 -6.35
C ILE A 904 19.19 7.70 -7.31
N LEU A 905 19.67 6.59 -6.76
CA LEU A 905 19.92 5.35 -7.50
C LEU A 905 18.61 4.58 -7.72
N THR A 906 17.80 5.09 -8.64
CA THR A 906 16.48 4.56 -8.98
C THR A 906 16.55 3.07 -9.33
N GLY A 907 15.73 2.26 -8.66
CA GLY A 907 15.62 0.83 -8.88
C GLY A 907 16.53 -0.06 -8.02
N ALA A 908 17.51 0.50 -7.29
CA ALA A 908 18.34 -0.27 -6.37
C ALA A 908 17.49 -0.94 -5.29
N VAL A 909 17.68 -2.24 -5.07
CA VAL A 909 17.13 -2.95 -3.92
C VAL A 909 18.23 -3.14 -2.89
N VAL A 910 18.02 -2.60 -1.70
CA VAL A 910 18.96 -2.68 -0.57
C VAL A 910 18.98 -4.09 0.05
N GLY A 911 20.01 -4.40 0.85
CA GLY A 911 20.16 -5.68 1.57
C GLY A 911 18.95 -6.12 2.40
N GLY A 912 18.15 -5.17 2.90
CA GLY A 912 16.83 -5.40 3.51
C GLY A 912 16.80 -5.25 5.03
N PRO A 913 15.67 -5.55 5.68
CA PRO A 913 15.53 -5.48 7.14
C PRO A 913 16.15 -6.69 7.86
N ASP A 914 16.26 -6.57 9.18
CA ASP A 914 16.61 -7.67 10.09
C ASP A 914 15.52 -8.74 10.20
N GLU A 915 15.75 -9.79 11.00
CA GLU A 915 14.81 -10.92 11.19
C GLU A 915 13.47 -10.52 11.83
N ASN A 916 13.35 -9.29 12.34
CA ASN A 916 12.19 -8.73 13.04
C ASN A 916 11.54 -7.56 12.27
N ASP A 917 11.83 -7.43 10.97
CA ASP A 917 11.34 -6.37 10.08
C ASP A 917 11.84 -4.94 10.42
N ASN A 918 12.89 -4.79 11.23
CA ASN A 918 13.53 -3.50 11.50
C ASN A 918 14.45 -3.10 10.34
N PHE A 919 14.45 -1.81 10.01
CA PHE A 919 15.37 -1.25 9.02
C PHE A 919 15.74 0.18 9.42
N ALA A 920 17.04 0.51 9.44
CA ALA A 920 17.52 1.78 9.99
C ALA A 920 17.54 2.96 8.99
N ASP A 921 17.52 2.71 7.67
CA ASP A 921 17.91 3.70 6.62
C ASP A 921 19.19 4.46 7.00
N ASP A 922 20.25 3.69 7.26
CA ASP A 922 21.56 4.22 7.65
C ASP A 922 22.68 3.78 6.72
N ARG A 923 23.38 4.78 6.15
CA ARG A 923 24.42 4.58 5.14
C ARG A 923 25.62 3.80 5.66
N ASN A 924 25.88 3.83 6.96
CA ASN A 924 26.98 3.07 7.54
C ASN A 924 26.60 1.61 7.85
N ASN A 925 25.30 1.28 7.85
CA ASN A 925 24.80 -0.07 7.96
C ASN A 925 24.75 -0.72 6.57
N TYR A 926 25.91 -1.10 6.03
CA TYR A 926 26.02 -1.75 4.72
C TYR A 926 25.21 -3.04 4.64
N ALA A 927 25.16 -3.84 5.72
CA ALA A 927 24.43 -5.10 5.79
C ALA A 927 22.93 -4.97 5.41
N GLU A 928 22.28 -3.87 5.82
CA GLU A 928 20.87 -3.59 5.47
C GLU A 928 20.73 -2.67 4.24
N SER A 929 21.60 -1.66 4.10
CA SER A 929 21.39 -0.51 3.21
C SER A 929 22.17 -0.54 1.90
N GLU A 930 23.08 -1.50 1.70
CA GLU A 930 23.84 -1.66 0.46
C GLU A 930 23.00 -2.38 -0.61
N PRO A 931 22.88 -1.83 -1.83
CA PRO A 931 22.36 -2.56 -2.97
C PRO A 931 23.49 -3.26 -3.73
N ALA A 932 23.18 -4.36 -4.41
CA ALA A 932 24.15 -5.08 -5.24
C ALA A 932 23.55 -5.66 -6.52
N ILE A 933 24.37 -5.82 -7.56
CA ILE A 933 23.94 -6.27 -8.89
C ILE A 933 23.20 -7.62 -8.87
N TYR A 934 23.66 -8.54 -8.03
CA TYR A 934 23.10 -9.87 -7.88
C TYR A 934 21.76 -9.91 -7.12
N ILE A 935 21.41 -8.87 -6.36
CA ILE A 935 20.08 -8.72 -5.74
C ILE A 935 19.06 -8.32 -6.81
N ASN A 936 19.42 -7.36 -7.66
CA ASN A 936 18.55 -6.78 -8.67
C ASN A 936 18.30 -7.69 -9.88
N ALA A 937 19.30 -8.42 -10.37
CA ALA A 937 19.21 -9.24 -11.58
C ALA A 937 18.06 -10.30 -11.59
N PRO A 938 17.88 -11.13 -10.56
CA PRO A 938 16.75 -12.08 -10.50
C PRO A 938 15.39 -11.38 -10.37
N LEU A 939 15.33 -10.19 -9.78
CA LEU A 939 14.08 -9.46 -9.59
C LEU A 939 13.46 -9.00 -10.93
N VAL A 940 14.28 -8.69 -11.94
CA VAL A 940 13.81 -8.38 -13.32
C VAL A 940 12.88 -9.47 -13.87
N GLY A 941 13.25 -10.74 -13.72
CA GLY A 941 12.42 -11.86 -14.16
C GLY A 941 11.14 -12.02 -13.35
N ALA A 942 11.23 -11.90 -12.02
CA ALA A 942 10.07 -12.00 -11.12
C ALA A 942 9.05 -10.86 -11.37
N LEU A 943 9.51 -9.63 -11.58
CA LEU A 943 8.67 -8.48 -11.91
C LEU A 943 7.99 -8.64 -13.27
N SER A 944 8.72 -9.07 -14.30
CA SER A 944 8.14 -9.37 -15.61
C SER A 944 7.07 -10.47 -15.55
N TYR A 945 7.31 -11.51 -14.73
CA TYR A 945 6.33 -12.57 -14.47
C TYR A 945 5.06 -12.05 -13.79
N LEU A 946 5.20 -11.22 -12.75
CA LEU A 946 4.05 -10.64 -12.03
C LEU A 946 3.29 -9.65 -12.92
N ALA A 947 3.97 -8.74 -13.62
CA ALA A 947 3.38 -7.77 -14.56
C ALA A 947 2.54 -8.40 -15.68
N ALA A 948 2.81 -9.65 -16.04
CA ALA A 948 2.01 -10.40 -17.02
C ALA A 948 0.91 -11.28 -16.41
N ASN A 949 0.96 -11.60 -15.12
CA ASN A 949 -0.06 -12.42 -14.44
C ASN A 949 -1.07 -11.60 -13.62
N PHE A 950 -0.72 -10.37 -13.25
CA PHE A 950 -1.54 -9.42 -12.52
C PHE A 950 -1.64 -8.14 -13.35
N GLN A 951 -2.53 -8.16 -14.35
CA GLN A 951 -2.85 -6.98 -15.15
C GLN A 951 -3.96 -6.19 -14.45
N HIS A 952 -3.83 -4.86 -14.45
CA HIS A 952 -4.92 -3.91 -14.15
C HIS A 952 -5.89 -3.84 -15.33
#